data_AF-A0AAN6MW53-F1
#
_entry.id   AF-A0AAN6MW53-F1
#
_cell.length_a   1.000
_cell.length_b   1.000
_cell.length_c   1.000
_cell.angle_alpha   90.00
_cell.angle_beta   90.00
_cell.angle_gamma   90.00
#
_symmetry.space_group_name_H-M   'P 1'
#
loop_
_entity.id
_entity.type
_entity.pdbx_description
1 polymer ?
#
loop_
_entity_poly.entity_id
_entity_poly.type
_entity_poly.pdbx_seq_one_letter_code
_entity_poly.pdbx_strand_id
1 'polypeptide(L)'
;MEDRVKELEQELLQARQRVKEQEERARKAEKERNEEKERVAQLSKELERSKQLQEQTTLDQYLTYCHLLLFQPLKVELVNNSKGNTKVDGKFYPLSLRPWEGFVETQQRHFDIIKDALRDEKIFSSWTEIRGIQRHAHGSPVANEDDIKPFVQLAVEGPVKEIFSALSRRVNTSQTLQPFNFSRLSFTNHAYSVSQHSESGPSDRGGKQRRSSPTKRIASGEKAIINPDRRCIREDLNGDRTIAFVFEYKAAHKIQVEDLRQSLGKEDLFTEVIRRVASTKSSNDPDQNMQEKTDRLAAMFLTQMFDYMIQLGLEYGYLTAGKYFVFLHIKGDDLRTLYYALVGPNEEADGDNTAVGGFETAVAQVASFCLLTFQSTPHMDAWVPLAQDSLCQWPISYPEMDITHETEHETEEEPIKSSQSSELSFPLPSTVPLREHRLRSRSTCKDPETDHNSRREDTDDDDTDDDLMSRDSLRGALPLGRSQPQNKRKQAPPSSGDSSGGALSETEQQTRLAEQQTYQYCTQACLLGLKRGWKLDENCPNVSSHRTVAGGTQHPITASDLTCLIQEQLQRYRDCEPLEKYGKHGARGTLFKLSLSLYRYTFVGKGTVSENVRYLLHEADVYRRLKALQGKAVPVFLGNIDLVTPYNLTARHAYYFAGAKIAHMLLMSWVGEETRKSSVLDLDMAAEVAQLSQAVRREGVVHNDERAANALWSEERRRVMLIDFDRAVLLPLVKHKQLQELSSKRRRRENDSGAYRRKAYLGNSV
;
A
#
# COMPACT_ATOMS: atom_id res chain seq x y z
N MET A 1 -40.76 -59.97 96.84
CA MET A 1 -39.56 -59.24 96.35
C MET A 1 -39.33 -59.47 94.87
N GLU A 2 -39.51 -60.69 94.35
CA GLU A 2 -39.21 -61.05 92.96
C GLU A 2 -39.96 -60.23 91.90
N ASP A 3 -41.26 -59.93 92.07
CA ASP A 3 -42.02 -59.13 91.09
C ASP A 3 -41.45 -57.73 90.90
N ARG A 4 -40.99 -57.12 91.99
CA ARG A 4 -40.39 -55.78 92.03
C ARG A 4 -38.97 -55.76 91.45
N VAL A 5 -38.31 -56.91 91.35
CA VAL A 5 -37.04 -57.08 90.61
C VAL A 5 -37.32 -57.22 89.11
N LYS A 6 -38.32 -58.01 88.71
CA LYS A 6 -38.73 -58.15 87.30
C LYS A 6 -39.20 -56.83 86.68
N GLU A 7 -39.94 -56.04 87.44
CA GLU A 7 -40.43 -54.71 87.01
C GLU A 7 -39.25 -53.75 86.75
N LEU A 8 -38.28 -53.70 87.68
CA LEU A 8 -37.03 -52.94 87.50
C LEU A 8 -36.16 -53.46 86.35
N GLU A 9 -36.10 -54.77 86.13
CA GLU A 9 -35.39 -55.35 84.98
C GLU A 9 -36.06 -54.98 83.65
N GLN A 10 -37.39 -54.94 83.59
CA GLN A 10 -38.13 -54.47 82.41
C GLN A 10 -37.93 -52.97 82.17
N GLU A 11 -38.01 -52.12 83.19
CA GLU A 11 -37.71 -50.69 83.06
C GLU A 11 -36.27 -50.46 82.58
N LEU A 12 -35.30 -51.18 83.12
CA LEU A 12 -33.89 -51.06 82.76
C LEU A 12 -33.62 -51.57 81.33
N LEU A 13 -34.37 -52.57 80.86
CA LEU A 13 -34.33 -53.02 79.46
C LEU A 13 -34.93 -51.98 78.51
N GLN A 14 -36.09 -51.41 78.84
CA GLN A 14 -36.72 -50.34 78.05
C GLN A 14 -35.87 -49.06 78.02
N ALA A 15 -35.25 -48.69 79.15
CA ALA A 15 -34.32 -47.57 79.21
C ALA A 15 -33.11 -47.80 78.31
N ARG A 16 -32.52 -49.01 78.32
CA ARG A 16 -31.42 -49.39 77.41
C ARG A 16 -31.83 -49.37 75.93
N GLN A 17 -33.06 -49.77 75.58
CA GLN A 17 -33.57 -49.65 74.22
C GLN A 17 -33.74 -48.19 73.78
N ARG A 18 -34.31 -47.33 74.64
CA ARG A 18 -34.46 -45.88 74.37
C ARG A 18 -33.11 -45.18 74.17
N VAL A 19 -32.10 -45.52 74.98
CA VAL A 19 -30.73 -45.00 74.80
C VAL A 19 -30.16 -45.43 73.45
N LYS A 20 -30.27 -46.72 73.08
CA LYS A 20 -29.80 -47.19 71.76
C LYS A 20 -30.49 -46.52 70.58
N GLU A 21 -31.81 -46.33 70.62
CA GLU A 21 -32.52 -45.59 69.57
C GLU A 21 -32.09 -44.12 69.51
N GLN A 22 -31.83 -43.48 70.66
CA GLN A 22 -31.31 -42.11 70.69
C GLN A 22 -29.88 -42.02 70.13
N GLU A 23 -29.01 -42.98 70.45
CA GLU A 23 -27.65 -43.08 69.90
C GLU A 23 -27.67 -43.29 68.38
N GLU A 24 -28.52 -44.19 67.85
CA GLU A 24 -28.66 -44.39 66.41
C GLU A 24 -29.23 -43.16 65.70
N ARG A 25 -30.26 -42.50 66.26
CA ARG A 25 -30.81 -41.26 65.71
C ARG A 25 -29.79 -40.12 65.75
N ALA A 26 -29.03 -39.98 66.84
CA ALA A 26 -27.97 -38.99 66.97
C ALA A 26 -26.85 -39.23 65.94
N ARG A 27 -26.39 -40.47 65.81
CA ARG A 27 -25.36 -40.88 64.84
C ARG A 27 -25.82 -40.71 63.39
N LYS A 28 -27.10 -40.97 63.09
CA LYS A 28 -27.67 -40.72 61.76
C LYS A 28 -27.76 -39.22 61.45
N ALA A 29 -28.26 -38.42 62.39
CA ALA A 29 -28.32 -36.96 62.23
C ALA A 29 -26.93 -36.31 62.17
N GLU A 30 -25.92 -36.88 62.83
CA GLU A 30 -24.53 -36.45 62.70
C GLU A 30 -23.95 -36.80 61.32
N LYS A 31 -24.22 -38.01 60.80
CA LYS A 31 -23.83 -38.39 59.44
C LYS A 31 -24.47 -37.48 58.39
N GLU A 32 -25.78 -37.24 58.48
CA GLU A 32 -26.52 -36.34 57.59
C GLU A 32 -25.94 -34.90 57.65
N ARG A 33 -25.62 -34.38 58.84
CA ARG A 33 -24.94 -33.07 58.98
C ARG A 33 -23.54 -33.03 58.39
N ASN A 34 -22.78 -34.12 58.44
CA ASN A 34 -21.44 -34.18 57.86
C ASN A 34 -21.50 -34.28 56.33
N GLU A 35 -22.41 -35.09 55.78
CA GLU A 35 -22.69 -35.16 54.34
C GLU A 35 -23.17 -33.80 53.79
N GLU A 36 -24.03 -33.09 54.52
CA GLU A 36 -24.50 -31.74 54.14
C GLU A 36 -23.35 -30.71 54.19
N LYS A 37 -22.50 -30.75 55.23
CA LYS A 37 -21.29 -29.90 55.30
C LYS A 37 -20.33 -30.15 54.15
N GLU A 38 -20.10 -31.42 53.78
CA GLU A 38 -19.24 -31.77 52.65
C GLU A 38 -19.81 -31.25 51.33
N ARG A 39 -21.13 -31.38 51.10
CA ARG A 39 -21.81 -30.80 49.93
C ARG A 39 -21.68 -29.28 49.87
N VAL A 40 -21.94 -28.58 50.98
CA VAL A 40 -21.80 -27.12 51.05
C VAL A 40 -20.35 -26.68 50.82
N ALA A 41 -19.36 -27.41 51.35
CA ALA A 41 -17.95 -27.14 51.10
C ALA A 41 -17.55 -27.37 49.63
N GLN A 42 -18.06 -28.43 49.00
CA GLN A 42 -17.85 -28.69 47.56
C GLN A 42 -18.47 -27.59 46.70
N LEU A 43 -19.74 -27.23 46.93
CA LEU A 43 -20.44 -26.16 46.22
C LEU A 43 -19.76 -24.80 46.40
N SER A 44 -19.28 -24.49 47.62
CA SER A 44 -18.53 -23.26 47.87
C SER A 44 -17.20 -23.22 47.11
N LYS A 45 -16.50 -24.36 47.01
CA LYS A 45 -15.24 -24.48 46.28
C LYS A 45 -15.44 -24.40 44.77
N GLU A 46 -16.53 -24.97 44.25
CA GLU A 46 -16.91 -24.88 42.84
C GLU A 46 -17.34 -23.47 42.45
N LEU A 47 -18.15 -22.81 43.28
CA LEU A 47 -18.55 -21.41 43.07
C LEU A 47 -17.34 -20.48 43.07
N GLU A 48 -16.42 -20.65 44.01
CA GLU A 48 -15.21 -19.83 44.09
C GLU A 48 -14.30 -20.03 42.88
N ARG A 49 -14.10 -21.29 42.44
CA ARG A 49 -13.40 -21.60 41.20
C ARG A 49 -14.10 -20.98 39.98
N SER A 50 -15.43 -21.00 39.92
CA SER A 50 -16.19 -20.39 38.83
C SER A 50 -16.03 -18.87 38.78
N LYS A 51 -15.97 -18.19 39.93
CA LYS A 51 -15.69 -16.76 40.00
C LYS A 51 -14.28 -16.45 39.50
N GLN A 52 -13.28 -17.19 39.96
CA GLN A 52 -11.88 -17.01 39.53
C GLN A 52 -11.70 -17.17 38.01
N LEU A 53 -12.49 -18.03 37.36
CA LEU A 53 -12.49 -18.19 35.89
C LEU A 53 -13.28 -17.11 35.12
N GLN A 54 -14.02 -16.24 35.84
CA GLN A 54 -14.76 -15.10 35.31
C GLN A 54 -14.10 -13.75 35.69
N GLU A 55 -13.14 -13.74 36.60
CA GLU A 55 -12.33 -12.56 36.90
C GLU A 55 -11.47 -12.15 35.69
N GLN A 56 -11.25 -10.84 35.57
CA GLN A 56 -10.29 -10.29 34.61
C GLN A 56 -8.87 -10.73 34.96
N THR A 57 -8.04 -10.91 33.95
CA THR A 57 -6.69 -11.47 34.09
C THR A 57 -5.61 -10.39 34.06
N THR A 58 -4.47 -10.66 34.68
CA THR A 58 -3.23 -9.87 34.48
C THR A 58 -2.65 -10.15 33.09
N LEU A 59 -1.66 -9.35 32.66
CA LEU A 59 -0.99 -9.57 31.36
C LEU A 59 -0.38 -10.98 31.25
N ASP A 60 0.38 -11.43 32.25
CA ASP A 60 1.01 -12.75 32.21
C ASP A 60 -0.05 -13.87 32.11
N GLN A 61 -1.08 -13.82 32.96
CA GLN A 61 -2.20 -14.78 32.93
C GLN A 61 -2.92 -14.79 31.58
N TYR A 62 -3.14 -13.61 31.00
CA TYR A 62 -3.79 -13.45 29.71
C TYR A 62 -2.99 -14.12 28.59
N LEU A 63 -1.67 -13.85 28.54
CA LEU A 63 -0.76 -14.44 27.56
C LEU A 63 -0.71 -15.97 27.69
N THR A 64 -0.60 -16.50 28.91
CA THR A 64 -0.65 -17.95 29.17
C THR A 64 -1.98 -18.55 28.70
N TYR A 65 -3.13 -17.90 28.97
CA TYR A 65 -4.43 -18.42 28.54
C TYR A 65 -4.62 -18.35 27.02
N CYS A 66 -4.18 -17.28 26.36
CA CYS A 66 -4.17 -17.21 24.89
C CYS A 66 -3.29 -18.32 24.29
N HIS A 67 -2.10 -18.56 24.85
CA HIS A 67 -1.22 -19.63 24.38
C HIS A 67 -1.86 -21.02 24.57
N LEU A 68 -2.25 -21.40 25.79
CA LEU A 68 -2.77 -22.74 26.11
C LEU A 68 -4.15 -23.03 25.49
N LEU A 69 -5.04 -22.03 25.39
CA LEU A 69 -6.41 -22.25 24.91
C LEU A 69 -6.58 -21.97 23.41
N LEU A 70 -5.83 -21.03 22.83
CA LEU A 70 -5.97 -20.65 21.43
C LEU A 70 -4.81 -21.15 20.58
N PHE A 71 -3.56 -20.95 21.00
CA PHE A 71 -2.41 -21.21 20.13
C PHE A 71 -2.00 -22.70 20.09
N GLN A 72 -1.77 -23.30 21.25
CA GLN A 72 -1.33 -24.69 21.41
C GLN A 72 -2.30 -25.73 20.81
N PRO A 73 -3.65 -25.57 20.87
CA PRO A 73 -4.59 -26.55 20.31
C PRO A 73 -4.71 -26.54 18.77
N LEU A 74 -3.90 -25.73 18.06
CA LEU A 74 -3.92 -25.64 16.60
C LEU A 74 -3.60 -26.99 15.93
N LYS A 75 -4.59 -27.56 15.25
CA LYS A 75 -4.43 -28.75 14.41
C LYS A 75 -4.25 -28.36 12.95
N VAL A 76 -3.16 -28.83 12.35
CA VAL A 76 -2.80 -28.66 10.94
C VAL A 76 -3.02 -29.98 10.21
N GLU A 77 -3.73 -29.96 9.08
CA GLU A 77 -3.83 -31.13 8.20
C GLU A 77 -2.67 -31.13 7.20
N LEU A 78 -1.94 -32.24 7.15
CA LEU A 78 -0.86 -32.50 6.20
C LEU A 78 -1.45 -32.93 4.84
N VAL A 79 -1.98 -31.96 4.09
CA VAL A 79 -2.52 -32.21 2.74
C VAL A 79 -1.44 -31.99 1.68
N ASN A 80 -0.84 -33.08 1.18
CA ASN A 80 0.24 -33.07 0.18
C ASN A 80 -0.15 -32.56 -1.24
N ASN A 81 -1.27 -31.85 -1.40
CA ASN A 81 -1.86 -31.50 -2.70
C ASN A 81 -2.29 -30.02 -2.81
N SER A 82 -1.42 -29.08 -2.42
CA SER A 82 -1.67 -27.65 -2.64
C SER A 82 -1.42 -27.24 -4.10
N LYS A 83 -2.48 -27.06 -4.89
CA LYS A 83 -2.39 -26.47 -6.25
C LYS A 83 -2.32 -24.95 -6.19
N GLY A 84 -1.15 -24.39 -5.89
CA GLY A 84 -0.94 -22.95 -5.86
C GLY A 84 0.49 -22.54 -5.51
N ASN A 85 1.33 -22.35 -6.53
CA ASN A 85 2.66 -21.77 -6.35
C ASN A 85 2.54 -20.25 -6.19
N THR A 86 3.24 -19.71 -5.19
CA THR A 86 3.49 -18.26 -5.09
C THR A 86 4.14 -17.77 -6.38
N LYS A 87 3.61 -16.73 -7.01
CA LYS A 87 4.24 -16.13 -8.19
C LYS A 87 5.18 -15.02 -7.76
N VAL A 88 6.44 -15.16 -8.13
CA VAL A 88 7.52 -14.20 -7.84
C VAL A 88 8.20 -13.64 -9.09
N ASP A 89 7.92 -14.18 -10.27
CA ASP A 89 8.51 -13.67 -11.52
C ASP A 89 8.19 -12.17 -11.70
N GLY A 90 9.21 -11.35 -11.94
CA GLY A 90 9.12 -9.88 -12.01
C GLY A 90 9.16 -9.14 -10.67
N LYS A 91 9.30 -9.84 -9.54
CA LYS A 91 9.43 -9.21 -8.20
C LYS A 91 10.88 -8.98 -7.82
N PHE A 92 11.14 -7.92 -7.05
CA PHE A 92 12.45 -7.72 -6.42
C PHE A 92 12.74 -8.82 -5.41
N TYR A 93 14.00 -9.25 -5.34
CA TYR A 93 14.48 -10.23 -4.36
C TYR A 93 15.83 -9.78 -3.76
N PRO A 94 16.13 -10.13 -2.51
CA PRO A 94 17.40 -9.76 -1.88
C PRO A 94 18.55 -10.61 -2.44
N LEU A 95 19.76 -10.07 -2.39
CA LEU A 95 20.99 -10.78 -2.74
C LEU A 95 21.39 -11.77 -1.64
N SER A 96 21.24 -11.36 -0.38
CA SER A 96 21.73 -12.11 0.79
C SER A 96 20.66 -12.25 1.87
N LEU A 97 20.66 -13.38 2.56
CA LEU A 97 19.80 -13.67 3.70
C LEU A 97 20.64 -13.73 4.97
N ARG A 98 20.30 -13.01 6.04
CA ARG A 98 21.08 -13.01 7.28
C ARG A 98 20.22 -13.17 8.53
N PRO A 99 20.70 -13.84 9.59
CA PRO A 99 20.06 -13.80 10.90
C PRO A 99 19.97 -12.36 11.40
N TRP A 100 18.85 -12.00 12.02
CA TRP A 100 18.67 -10.72 12.69
C TRP A 100 19.31 -10.78 14.08
N GLU A 101 20.61 -10.52 14.12
CA GLU A 101 21.38 -10.38 15.37
C GLU A 101 20.74 -9.33 16.30
N GLY A 102 20.64 -9.65 17.59
CA GLY A 102 20.01 -8.78 18.60
C GLY A 102 18.48 -8.77 18.60
N PHE A 103 17.81 -9.60 17.80
CA PHE A 103 16.34 -9.63 17.71
C PHE A 103 15.67 -9.98 19.05
N VAL A 104 16.17 -11.00 19.76
CA VAL A 104 15.55 -11.49 21.01
C VAL A 104 15.64 -10.42 22.11
N GLU A 105 16.81 -9.81 22.27
CA GLU A 105 17.07 -8.73 23.23
C GLU A 105 16.22 -7.49 22.90
N THR A 106 16.08 -7.18 21.61
CA THR A 106 15.22 -6.07 21.14
C THR A 106 13.74 -6.36 21.42
N GLN A 107 13.27 -7.57 21.16
CA GLN A 107 11.90 -8.00 21.44
C GLN A 107 11.59 -8.02 22.94
N GLN A 108 12.51 -8.55 23.76
CA GLN A 108 12.38 -8.59 25.22
C GLN A 108 12.28 -7.17 25.78
N ARG A 109 13.14 -6.24 25.34
CA ARG A 109 13.09 -4.84 25.75
C ARG A 109 11.73 -4.19 25.44
N HIS A 110 11.12 -4.49 24.29
CA HIS A 110 9.79 -3.99 23.96
C HIS A 110 8.68 -4.69 24.78
N PHE A 111 8.85 -5.97 25.11
CA PHE A 111 7.95 -6.68 26.02
C PHE A 111 7.97 -6.10 27.43
N ASP A 112 9.16 -5.78 27.95
CA ASP A 112 9.34 -5.18 29.27
C ASP A 112 8.66 -3.82 29.36
N ILE A 113 8.73 -2.98 28.30
CA ILE A 113 7.98 -1.71 28.22
C ILE A 113 6.46 -1.96 28.29
N ILE A 114 5.95 -3.00 27.62
CA ILE A 114 4.53 -3.38 27.66
C ILE A 114 4.14 -3.82 29.08
N LYS A 115 4.97 -4.66 29.71
CA LYS A 115 4.75 -5.19 31.06
C LYS A 115 4.79 -4.10 32.13
N ASP A 116 5.81 -3.24 32.12
CA ASP A 116 5.95 -2.09 33.03
C ASP A 116 4.79 -1.10 32.92
N ALA A 117 4.33 -0.84 31.69
CA ALA A 117 3.21 0.06 31.45
C ALA A 117 1.89 -0.50 32.00
N LEU A 118 1.63 -1.80 31.82
CA LEU A 118 0.36 -2.44 32.17
C LEU A 118 0.28 -2.91 33.63
N ARG A 119 1.42 -3.34 34.20
CA ARG A 119 1.57 -3.92 35.54
C ARG A 119 0.70 -5.17 35.75
N ASP A 120 0.67 -5.68 36.98
CA ASP A 120 -0.19 -6.81 37.39
C ASP A 120 -1.67 -6.42 37.56
N GLU A 121 -2.17 -5.48 36.75
CA GLU A 121 -3.56 -5.06 36.79
C GLU A 121 -4.46 -6.06 36.06
N LYS A 122 -5.53 -6.50 36.74
CA LYS A 122 -6.57 -7.38 36.20
C LYS A 122 -7.49 -6.61 35.26
N ILE A 123 -7.10 -6.43 34.01
CA ILE A 123 -7.83 -5.63 33.01
C ILE A 123 -8.14 -6.37 31.71
N PHE A 124 -7.62 -7.58 31.54
CA PHE A 124 -7.76 -8.39 30.33
C PHE A 124 -8.90 -9.41 30.45
N SER A 125 -9.36 -9.90 29.31
CA SER A 125 -10.45 -10.88 29.18
C SER A 125 -10.24 -12.11 30.07
N SER A 126 -11.32 -12.54 30.71
CA SER A 126 -11.33 -13.71 31.59
C SER A 126 -11.05 -15.01 30.85
N TRP A 127 -10.64 -16.05 31.59
CA TRP A 127 -10.47 -17.41 31.04
C TRP A 127 -11.75 -17.90 30.31
N THR A 128 -12.93 -17.55 30.83
CA THR A 128 -14.21 -17.94 30.24
C THR A 128 -14.45 -17.29 28.87
N GLU A 129 -14.04 -16.04 28.70
CA GLU A 129 -14.15 -15.31 27.43
C GLU A 129 -13.16 -15.86 26.39
N ILE A 130 -11.90 -16.08 26.76
CA ILE A 130 -10.88 -16.70 25.90
C ILE A 130 -11.32 -18.10 25.45
N ARG A 131 -11.90 -18.90 26.35
CA ARG A 131 -12.49 -20.21 26.01
C ARG A 131 -13.73 -20.10 25.11
N GLY A 132 -14.43 -18.97 25.12
CA GLY A 132 -15.48 -18.65 24.15
C GLY A 132 -14.92 -18.43 22.73
N ILE A 133 -13.77 -17.76 22.64
CA ILE A 133 -13.04 -17.53 21.36
C ILE A 133 -12.52 -18.86 20.78
N GLN A 134 -12.00 -19.75 21.63
CA GLN A 134 -11.48 -21.08 21.23
C GLN A 134 -12.42 -21.85 20.29
N ARG A 135 -13.74 -21.82 20.56
CA ARG A 135 -14.76 -22.51 19.74
C ARG A 135 -14.84 -22.03 18.30
N HIS A 136 -14.47 -20.77 18.06
CA HIS A 136 -14.47 -20.14 16.74
C HIS A 136 -13.10 -20.21 16.06
N ALA A 137 -12.02 -20.25 16.84
CA ALA A 137 -10.65 -20.36 16.34
C ALA A 137 -10.29 -21.75 15.78
N HIS A 138 -10.97 -22.83 16.22
CA HIS A 138 -10.66 -24.22 15.83
C HIS A 138 -11.84 -24.97 15.17
N GLY A 139 -12.67 -24.27 14.38
CA GLY A 139 -13.86 -24.87 13.78
C GLY A 139 -13.60 -26.06 12.83
N SER A 140 -12.47 -26.02 12.12
CA SER A 140 -11.95 -27.10 11.27
C SER A 140 -10.42 -27.16 11.39
N PRO A 141 -9.78 -28.30 11.11
CA PRO A 141 -8.33 -28.36 10.94
C PRO A 141 -7.85 -27.43 9.81
N VAL A 142 -6.68 -26.84 9.97
CA VAL A 142 -6.14 -25.88 8.98
C VAL A 142 -5.49 -26.65 7.83
N ALA A 143 -6.07 -26.54 6.64
CA ALA A 143 -5.60 -27.20 5.42
C ALA A 143 -5.08 -26.21 4.36
N ASN A 144 -5.42 -24.92 4.40
CA ASN A 144 -4.97 -23.92 3.41
C ASN A 144 -4.75 -22.50 3.99
N GLU A 145 -4.40 -21.52 3.12
CA GLU A 145 -4.12 -20.12 3.49
C GLU A 145 -5.36 -19.31 3.93
N ASP A 146 -6.55 -19.65 3.42
CA ASP A 146 -7.81 -19.06 3.88
C ASP A 146 -8.24 -19.65 5.23
N ASP A 147 -7.89 -20.91 5.55
CA ASP A 147 -8.21 -21.55 6.83
C ASP A 147 -7.37 -21.01 8.01
N ILE A 148 -6.10 -20.67 7.78
CA ILE A 148 -5.21 -20.18 8.86
C ILE A 148 -5.54 -18.72 9.26
N LYS A 149 -6.17 -17.97 8.37
CA LYS A 149 -6.46 -16.54 8.54
C LYS A 149 -7.45 -16.24 9.68
N PRO A 150 -8.62 -16.92 9.80
CA PRO A 150 -9.48 -16.82 10.98
C PRO A 150 -8.78 -17.19 12.29
N PHE A 151 -7.90 -18.19 12.26
CA PHE A 151 -7.12 -18.58 13.43
C PHE A 151 -6.20 -17.44 13.90
N VAL A 152 -5.33 -16.90 13.03
CA VAL A 152 -4.40 -15.82 13.44
C VAL A 152 -5.17 -14.55 13.87
N GLN A 153 -6.30 -14.26 13.23
CA GLN A 153 -7.18 -13.16 13.61
C GLN A 153 -7.71 -13.28 15.05
N LEU A 154 -8.08 -14.48 15.48
CA LEU A 154 -8.68 -14.73 16.80
C LEU A 154 -7.65 -15.06 17.88
N ALA A 155 -6.61 -15.82 17.55
CA ALA A 155 -5.61 -16.32 18.49
C ALA A 155 -4.45 -15.33 18.75
N VAL A 156 -4.18 -14.42 17.81
CA VAL A 156 -3.02 -13.50 17.90
C VAL A 156 -3.45 -12.04 17.75
N GLU A 157 -4.08 -11.67 16.65
CA GLU A 157 -4.40 -10.27 16.36
C GLU A 157 -5.44 -9.65 17.29
N GLY A 158 -6.47 -10.42 17.67
CA GLY A 158 -7.46 -10.03 18.68
C GLY A 158 -6.80 -9.71 20.02
N PRO A 159 -6.04 -10.66 20.60
CA PRO A 159 -5.28 -10.41 21.82
C PRO A 159 -4.29 -9.26 21.75
N VAL A 160 -3.54 -9.10 20.64
CA VAL A 160 -2.65 -7.95 20.45
C VAL A 160 -3.43 -6.62 20.40
N LYS A 161 -4.60 -6.57 19.75
CA LYS A 161 -5.47 -5.37 19.79
C LYS A 161 -5.95 -5.05 21.21
N GLU A 162 -6.24 -6.06 22.03
CA GLU A 162 -6.65 -5.85 23.42
C GLU A 162 -5.51 -5.25 24.26
N ILE A 163 -4.29 -5.78 24.11
CA ILE A 163 -3.06 -5.24 24.72
C ILE A 163 -2.85 -3.78 24.29
N PHE A 164 -2.91 -3.46 23.00
CA PHE A 164 -2.74 -2.08 22.54
C PHE A 164 -3.89 -1.15 22.94
N SER A 165 -5.11 -1.67 23.10
CA SER A 165 -6.24 -0.92 23.66
C SER A 165 -6.04 -0.61 25.15
N ALA A 166 -5.42 -1.51 25.91
CA ALA A 166 -4.99 -1.24 27.28
C ALA A 166 -3.83 -0.23 27.35
N LEU A 167 -2.80 -0.38 26.50
CA LEU A 167 -1.66 0.52 26.45
C LEU A 167 -2.04 1.95 26.03
N SER A 168 -2.93 2.12 25.03
CA SER A 168 -3.36 3.44 24.54
C SER A 168 -3.91 4.35 25.64
N ARG A 169 -4.62 3.78 26.62
CA ARG A 169 -5.13 4.48 27.81
C ARG A 169 -4.03 5.02 28.73
N ARG A 170 -2.80 4.52 28.59
CA ARG A 170 -1.62 4.86 29.41
C ARG A 170 -0.53 5.62 28.66
N VAL A 171 -0.63 5.81 27.34
CA VAL A 171 0.40 6.51 26.52
C VAL A 171 0.65 7.92 27.03
N ASN A 172 -0.40 8.65 27.40
CA ASN A 172 -0.27 10.02 27.93
C ASN A 172 0.36 10.07 29.33
N THR A 173 0.22 9.02 30.14
CA THR A 173 0.66 8.97 31.55
C THR A 173 2.02 8.29 31.74
N SER A 174 2.41 7.39 30.85
CA SER A 174 3.66 6.63 30.97
C SER A 174 4.78 7.25 30.12
N GLN A 175 5.83 7.73 30.78
CA GLN A 175 7.00 8.32 30.11
C GLN A 175 7.71 7.32 29.18
N THR A 176 7.58 6.01 29.40
CA THR A 176 8.13 4.96 28.52
C THR A 176 7.30 4.76 27.25
N LEU A 177 5.99 5.08 27.26
CA LEU A 177 5.11 4.93 26.10
C LEU A 177 5.00 6.20 25.25
N GLN A 178 5.23 7.37 25.84
CA GLN A 178 5.23 8.66 25.15
C GLN A 178 6.00 8.67 23.80
N PRO A 179 7.23 8.09 23.69
CA PRO A 179 7.99 8.10 22.43
C PRO A 179 7.29 7.38 21.26
N PHE A 180 6.41 6.41 21.54
CA PHE A 180 5.72 5.61 20.52
C PHE A 180 4.45 6.28 19.97
N ASN A 181 3.99 7.39 20.58
CA ASN A 181 2.89 8.27 20.15
C ASN A 181 1.77 7.55 19.38
N PHE A 182 1.00 6.67 20.05
CA PHE A 182 -0.09 5.92 19.42
C PHE A 182 -1.40 6.02 20.20
N SER A 183 -2.52 6.02 19.47
CA SER A 183 -3.88 5.95 20.00
C SER A 183 -4.56 4.63 19.69
N ARG A 184 -4.24 3.99 18.56
CA ARG A 184 -4.89 2.74 18.11
C ARG A 184 -3.96 1.88 17.26
N LEU A 185 -4.13 0.56 17.40
CA LEU A 185 -3.58 -0.45 16.52
C LEU A 185 -4.71 -1.18 15.78
N SER A 186 -4.53 -1.47 14.49
CA SER A 186 -5.46 -2.26 13.70
C SER A 186 -4.75 -3.10 12.64
N PHE A 187 -5.35 -4.24 12.28
CA PHE A 187 -4.85 -5.13 11.23
C PHE A 187 -5.90 -5.25 10.14
N THR A 188 -5.57 -4.97 8.88
CA THR A 188 -6.54 -4.89 7.77
C THR A 188 -6.08 -5.70 6.54
N ASN A 189 -7.02 -6.13 5.69
CA ASN A 189 -6.75 -6.97 4.50
C ASN A 189 -6.56 -6.16 3.19
N HIS A 190 -6.80 -4.84 3.23
CA HIS A 190 -7.23 -4.10 2.04
C HIS A 190 -6.53 -2.76 1.89
N ALA A 191 -5.80 -2.60 0.78
CA ALA A 191 -6.02 -1.41 -0.03
C ALA A 191 -7.47 -1.46 -0.56
N TYR A 192 -8.21 -0.34 -0.59
CA TYR A 192 -9.63 -0.37 -0.96
C TYR A 192 -9.84 -1.04 -2.33
N SER A 193 -10.84 -1.92 -2.41
CA SER A 193 -11.07 -2.80 -3.53
C SER A 193 -11.45 -2.05 -4.82
N VAL A 194 -10.44 -1.69 -5.62
CA VAL A 194 -10.65 -1.24 -7.01
C VAL A 194 -11.36 -2.31 -7.87
N SER A 195 -11.31 -3.57 -7.45
CA SER A 195 -11.80 -4.71 -8.23
C SER A 195 -12.68 -5.71 -7.44
N GLN A 196 -13.62 -5.21 -6.61
CA GLN A 196 -14.77 -6.03 -6.18
C GLN A 196 -16.01 -5.23 -5.71
N HIS A 197 -16.73 -4.63 -6.67
CA HIS A 197 -18.16 -4.35 -6.49
C HIS A 197 -18.95 -5.13 -7.54
N SER A 198 -19.64 -6.17 -7.07
CA SER A 198 -20.71 -6.81 -7.83
C SER A 198 -21.84 -5.80 -8.05
N GLU A 199 -22.34 -5.76 -9.29
CA GLU A 199 -23.48 -4.92 -9.67
C GLU A 199 -24.74 -5.36 -8.90
N SER A 200 -24.98 -4.72 -7.76
CA SER A 200 -26.24 -4.81 -7.02
C SER A 200 -27.24 -3.83 -7.63
N GLY A 201 -27.64 -4.12 -8.88
CA GLY A 201 -28.80 -3.48 -9.51
C GLY A 201 -30.08 -3.80 -8.72
N PRO A 202 -31.11 -2.92 -8.78
CA PRO A 202 -32.34 -3.14 -8.04
C PRO A 202 -33.04 -4.43 -8.50
N SER A 203 -33.56 -5.18 -7.53
CA SER A 203 -34.18 -6.48 -7.76
C SER A 203 -35.43 -6.38 -8.63
N ASP A 204 -35.34 -6.79 -9.89
CA ASP A 204 -36.52 -7.11 -10.71
C ASP A 204 -36.78 -8.62 -10.72
N ARG A 205 -38.06 -9.01 -10.71
CA ARG A 205 -38.51 -10.37 -10.45
C ARG A 205 -38.79 -11.14 -11.74
N GLY A 206 -38.08 -12.24 -11.93
CA GLY A 206 -38.57 -13.40 -12.67
C GLY A 206 -38.00 -13.57 -14.09
N GLY A 207 -37.08 -14.53 -14.24
CA GLY A 207 -36.55 -14.93 -15.53
C GLY A 207 -35.61 -16.12 -15.42
N LYS A 208 -36.15 -17.35 -15.45
CA LYS A 208 -35.32 -18.55 -15.58
C LYS A 208 -34.70 -18.58 -16.98
N GLN A 209 -33.37 -18.49 -17.11
CA GLN A 209 -32.64 -19.31 -18.10
C GLN A 209 -31.10 -19.31 -17.96
N ARG A 210 -30.56 -20.52 -18.16
CA ARG A 210 -29.25 -20.87 -18.73
C ARG A 210 -27.96 -20.30 -18.10
N ARG A 211 -27.27 -21.20 -17.39
CA ARG A 211 -25.81 -21.17 -17.17
C ARG A 211 -25.08 -20.99 -18.50
N SER A 212 -24.36 -19.88 -18.67
CA SER A 212 -23.31 -19.73 -19.69
C SER A 212 -21.96 -20.16 -19.13
N SER A 213 -21.19 -20.90 -19.95
CA SER A 213 -19.89 -21.47 -19.62
C SER A 213 -18.85 -20.42 -19.17
N PRO A 214 -17.82 -20.79 -18.39
CA PRO A 214 -16.78 -19.85 -17.97
C PRO A 214 -15.97 -19.39 -19.18
N THR A 215 -16.14 -18.12 -19.56
CA THR A 215 -15.32 -17.49 -20.60
C THR A 215 -13.85 -17.49 -20.15
N LYS A 216 -12.95 -17.92 -21.04
CA LYS A 216 -11.50 -18.00 -20.78
C LYS A 216 -11.00 -16.71 -20.13
N ARG A 217 -10.39 -16.83 -18.94
CA ARG A 217 -9.57 -15.75 -18.37
C ARG A 217 -8.43 -15.46 -19.34
N ILE A 218 -8.48 -14.32 -20.00
CA ILE A 218 -7.35 -13.76 -20.73
C ILE A 218 -6.29 -13.41 -19.67
N ALA A 219 -5.07 -13.96 -19.82
CA ALA A 219 -3.95 -13.55 -19.00
C ALA A 219 -3.65 -12.07 -19.33
N SER A 220 -3.79 -11.19 -18.33
CA SER A 220 -3.69 -9.74 -18.56
C SER A 220 -3.19 -8.99 -17.32
N GLY A 221 -2.12 -8.23 -17.51
CA GLY A 221 -1.64 -7.17 -16.61
C GLY A 221 -0.86 -7.63 -15.37
N GLU A 222 0.18 -6.84 -15.04
CA GLU A 222 0.52 -6.64 -13.62
C GLU A 222 -0.73 -6.13 -12.88
N LYS A 223 -0.93 -6.55 -11.63
CA LYS A 223 -1.95 -5.94 -10.78
C LYS A 223 -1.55 -4.49 -10.49
N ALA A 224 -2.38 -3.50 -10.78
CA ALA A 224 -2.03 -2.10 -10.52
C ALA A 224 -2.04 -1.73 -9.02
N ILE A 225 -2.42 -2.65 -8.12
CA ILE A 225 -2.32 -2.49 -6.67
C ILE A 225 -1.64 -3.72 -6.04
N ILE A 226 -0.61 -3.44 -5.26
CA ILE A 226 0.10 -4.40 -4.41
C ILE A 226 -0.74 -4.62 -3.14
N ASN A 227 -1.26 -5.84 -2.96
CA ASN A 227 -2.09 -6.18 -1.82
C ASN A 227 -1.50 -7.40 -1.09
N PRO A 228 -0.65 -7.20 -0.05
CA PRO A 228 -0.32 -8.27 0.89
C PRO A 228 -1.59 -8.73 1.63
N ASP A 229 -1.56 -9.95 2.18
CA ASP A 229 -2.68 -10.49 2.94
C ASP A 229 -3.13 -9.55 4.05
N ARG A 230 -2.18 -8.98 4.82
CA ARG A 230 -2.42 -8.07 5.93
C ARG A 230 -1.47 -6.87 5.99
N ARG A 231 -2.01 -5.78 6.54
CA ARG A 231 -1.31 -4.56 6.90
C ARG A 231 -1.55 -4.24 8.38
N CYS A 232 -0.49 -3.97 9.12
CA CYS A 232 -0.54 -3.38 10.45
C CYS A 232 -0.62 -1.86 10.32
N ILE A 233 -1.67 -1.25 10.87
CA ILE A 233 -1.92 0.20 10.83
C ILE A 233 -1.94 0.74 12.25
N ARG A 234 -1.02 1.68 12.51
CA ARG A 234 -0.96 2.52 13.70
C ARG A 234 -1.70 3.82 13.44
N GLU A 235 -2.50 4.27 14.40
CA GLU A 235 -3.06 5.62 14.48
C GLU A 235 -2.33 6.35 15.60
N ASP A 236 -1.84 7.56 15.36
CA ASP A 236 -1.14 8.38 16.36
C ASP A 236 -2.13 9.16 17.27
N LEU A 237 -1.64 9.97 18.21
CA LEU A 237 -2.52 10.78 19.07
C LEU A 237 -3.25 11.93 18.33
N ASN A 238 -2.79 12.32 17.13
CA ASN A 238 -3.43 13.32 16.28
C ASN A 238 -4.52 12.71 15.38
N GLY A 239 -4.55 11.38 15.25
CA GLY A 239 -5.42 10.63 14.34
C GLY A 239 -4.76 10.25 13.01
N ASP A 240 -3.47 10.55 12.84
CA ASP A 240 -2.73 10.24 11.62
C ASP A 240 -2.43 8.74 11.53
N ARG A 241 -2.70 8.16 10.36
CA ARG A 241 -2.55 6.72 10.11
C ARG A 241 -1.28 6.40 9.32
N THR A 242 -0.53 5.44 9.83
CA THR A 242 0.68 4.90 9.18
C THR A 242 0.61 3.37 9.12
N ILE A 243 0.99 2.79 7.98
CA ILE A 243 1.28 1.35 7.91
C ILE A 243 2.63 1.16 8.62
N ALA A 244 2.65 0.34 9.68
CA ALA A 244 3.87 0.04 10.44
C ALA A 244 4.64 -1.14 9.84
N PHE A 245 3.92 -2.17 9.40
CA PHE A 245 4.48 -3.34 8.69
C PHE A 245 3.40 -4.08 7.90
N VAL A 246 3.83 -5.03 7.08
CA VAL A 246 2.97 -5.96 6.33
C VAL A 246 3.28 -7.41 6.70
N PHE A 247 2.31 -8.31 6.49
CA PHE A 247 2.53 -9.74 6.68
C PHE A 247 1.65 -10.60 5.78
N GLU A 248 2.15 -11.79 5.49
CA GLU A 248 1.50 -12.82 4.68
C GLU A 248 1.23 -14.08 5.50
N TYR A 249 0.10 -14.71 5.21
CA TYR A 249 -0.17 -16.06 5.67
C TYR A 249 0.44 -17.06 4.68
N LYS A 250 0.94 -18.17 5.21
CA LYS A 250 1.31 -19.35 4.43
C LYS A 250 0.63 -20.57 5.03
N ALA A 251 0.24 -21.53 4.20
CA ALA A 251 -0.41 -22.73 4.72
C ALA A 251 0.58 -23.57 5.52
N ALA A 252 0.20 -23.95 6.74
CA ALA A 252 1.06 -24.62 7.73
C ALA A 252 1.65 -25.98 7.30
N HIS A 253 1.14 -26.58 6.22
CA HIS A 253 1.66 -27.82 5.64
C HIS A 253 2.70 -27.59 4.51
N LYS A 254 2.93 -26.35 4.04
CA LYS A 254 3.78 -26.10 2.86
C LYS A 254 5.28 -26.29 3.13
N ILE A 255 5.74 -26.01 4.35
CA ILE A 255 7.13 -26.18 4.81
C ILE A 255 7.08 -26.48 6.32
N GLN A 256 7.81 -27.51 6.80
CA GLN A 256 7.98 -27.77 8.24
C GLN A 256 8.96 -26.75 8.87
N VAL A 257 8.98 -26.66 10.20
CA VAL A 257 9.80 -25.64 10.89
C VAL A 257 11.28 -25.95 10.76
N GLU A 258 11.64 -27.23 10.83
CA GLU A 258 13.00 -27.74 10.71
C GLU A 258 13.58 -27.52 9.30
N ASP A 259 12.85 -27.92 8.26
CA ASP A 259 13.26 -27.71 6.87
C ASP A 259 13.40 -26.21 6.55
N LEU A 260 12.46 -25.39 7.07
CA LEU A 260 12.53 -23.93 6.93
C LEU A 260 13.74 -23.35 7.67
N ARG A 261 14.03 -23.81 8.89
CA ARG A 261 15.20 -23.41 9.67
C ARG A 261 16.50 -23.73 8.92
N GLN A 262 16.56 -24.86 8.23
CA GLN A 262 17.68 -25.23 7.36
C GLN A 262 17.79 -24.30 6.13
N SER A 263 16.69 -24.04 5.41
CA SER A 263 16.70 -23.12 4.26
C SER A 263 17.07 -21.69 4.66
N LEU A 264 16.57 -21.20 5.79
CA LEU A 264 16.87 -19.86 6.30
C LEU A 264 18.33 -19.70 6.72
N GLY A 265 18.98 -20.78 7.20
CA GLY A 265 20.40 -20.77 7.58
C GLY A 265 21.39 -20.61 6.42
N LYS A 266 20.91 -20.61 5.16
CA LYS A 266 21.74 -20.40 3.97
C LYS A 266 21.81 -18.91 3.61
N GLU A 267 22.97 -18.28 3.80
CA GLU A 267 23.16 -16.88 3.42
C GLU A 267 23.00 -16.63 1.91
N ASP A 268 23.40 -17.62 1.11
CA ASP A 268 23.35 -17.64 -0.34
C ASP A 268 22.08 -18.30 -0.92
N LEU A 269 21.03 -18.52 -0.11
CA LEU A 269 19.76 -19.17 -0.51
C LEU A 269 19.24 -18.68 -1.87
N PHE A 270 19.19 -17.35 -2.06
CA PHE A 270 18.68 -16.75 -3.29
C PHE A 270 19.60 -17.03 -4.48
N THR A 271 20.91 -16.92 -4.31
CA THR A 271 21.93 -17.26 -5.30
C THR A 271 21.81 -18.72 -5.74
N GLU A 272 21.74 -19.64 -4.78
CA GLU A 272 21.65 -21.09 -5.01
C GLU A 272 20.37 -21.43 -5.79
N VAL A 273 19.22 -20.88 -5.38
CA VAL A 273 17.93 -21.12 -6.06
C VAL A 273 17.87 -20.46 -7.44
N ILE A 274 18.40 -19.25 -7.64
CA ILE A 274 18.40 -18.58 -8.94
C ILE A 274 19.27 -19.35 -9.95
N ARG A 275 20.48 -19.76 -9.56
CA ARG A 275 21.34 -20.63 -10.38
C ARG A 275 20.65 -21.94 -10.75
N ARG A 276 19.91 -22.56 -9.82
CA ARG A 276 19.08 -23.76 -10.11
C ARG A 276 17.86 -23.47 -11.00
N VAL A 277 17.27 -22.29 -10.95
CA VAL A 277 16.17 -21.91 -11.85
C VAL A 277 16.66 -21.67 -13.28
N ALA A 278 17.89 -21.17 -13.43
CA ALA A 278 18.57 -21.05 -14.73
C ALA A 278 19.07 -22.40 -15.28
N SER A 279 19.53 -23.31 -14.41
CA SER A 279 20.03 -24.63 -14.77
C SER A 279 18.90 -25.65 -14.99
N THR A 280 18.84 -26.28 -16.17
CA THR A 280 17.85 -27.33 -16.48
C THR A 280 18.19 -28.71 -15.88
N LYS A 281 19.16 -28.81 -14.98
CA LYS A 281 19.60 -30.08 -14.35
C LYS A 281 18.90 -30.29 -13.01
N SER A 282 18.10 -31.34 -12.87
CA SER A 282 17.54 -31.80 -11.58
C SER A 282 18.45 -32.84 -10.92
N SER A 283 18.62 -32.80 -9.59
CA SER A 283 19.26 -33.91 -8.87
C SER A 283 18.41 -35.19 -8.94
N ASN A 284 19.10 -36.33 -9.09
CA ASN A 284 18.49 -37.67 -9.07
C ASN A 284 18.34 -38.25 -7.65
N ASP A 285 18.90 -37.58 -6.63
CA ASP A 285 18.76 -37.94 -5.22
C ASP A 285 17.41 -37.44 -4.67
N PRO A 286 16.54 -38.30 -4.14
CA PRO A 286 15.20 -37.91 -3.67
C PRO A 286 15.22 -36.94 -2.48
N ASP A 287 16.21 -37.05 -1.58
CA ASP A 287 16.26 -36.25 -0.35
C ASP A 287 16.80 -34.85 -0.66
N GLN A 288 17.85 -34.76 -1.49
CA GLN A 288 18.30 -33.48 -2.05
C GLN A 288 17.17 -32.79 -2.82
N ASN A 289 16.44 -33.54 -3.66
CA ASN A 289 15.32 -33.02 -4.45
C ASN A 289 14.11 -32.63 -3.56
N MET A 290 14.03 -33.09 -2.30
CA MET A 290 13.08 -32.55 -1.32
C MET A 290 13.59 -31.21 -0.76
N GLN A 291 14.84 -31.14 -0.28
CA GLN A 291 15.41 -29.91 0.25
C GLN A 291 15.47 -28.79 -0.80
N GLU A 292 15.84 -29.09 -2.05
CA GLU A 292 15.84 -28.13 -3.17
C GLU A 292 14.45 -27.53 -3.43
N LYS A 293 13.38 -28.30 -3.22
CA LYS A 293 12.00 -27.78 -3.31
C LYS A 293 11.67 -26.88 -2.12
N THR A 294 12.09 -27.25 -0.91
CA THR A 294 11.90 -26.45 0.30
C THR A 294 12.65 -25.11 0.21
N ASP A 295 13.94 -25.14 -0.16
CA ASP A 295 14.75 -23.94 -0.39
C ASP A 295 14.09 -23.01 -1.42
N ARG A 296 13.62 -23.59 -2.53
CA ARG A 296 12.89 -22.83 -3.57
C ARG A 296 11.59 -22.23 -3.03
N LEU A 297 10.81 -22.95 -2.23
CA LEU A 297 9.57 -22.43 -1.63
C LEU A 297 9.87 -21.33 -0.61
N ALA A 298 10.88 -21.50 0.25
CA ALA A 298 11.32 -20.52 1.23
C ALA A 298 11.77 -19.22 0.54
N ALA A 299 12.66 -19.32 -0.46
CA ALA A 299 13.08 -18.19 -1.28
C ALA A 299 11.88 -17.49 -1.93
N MET A 300 10.92 -18.23 -2.51
CA MET A 300 9.72 -17.66 -3.13
C MET A 300 8.79 -16.95 -2.11
N PHE A 301 8.71 -17.41 -0.86
CA PHE A 301 7.93 -16.72 0.18
C PHE A 301 8.62 -15.44 0.66
N LEU A 302 9.94 -15.49 0.88
CA LEU A 302 10.74 -14.34 1.27
C LEU A 302 10.77 -13.27 0.18
N THR A 303 11.01 -13.64 -1.08
CA THR A 303 10.93 -12.74 -2.25
C THR A 303 9.56 -12.05 -2.33
N GLN A 304 8.45 -12.76 -2.08
CA GLN A 304 7.12 -12.14 -2.06
C GLN A 304 7.00 -11.05 -0.99
N MET A 305 7.49 -11.30 0.23
CA MET A 305 7.41 -10.33 1.33
C MET A 305 8.37 -9.15 1.14
N PHE A 306 9.61 -9.44 0.73
CA PHE A 306 10.63 -8.45 0.44
C PHE A 306 10.17 -7.47 -0.65
N ASP A 307 9.59 -7.96 -1.75
CA ASP A 307 8.97 -7.13 -2.79
C ASP A 307 7.87 -6.19 -2.25
N TYR A 308 7.05 -6.67 -1.32
CA TYR A 308 6.03 -5.83 -0.67
C TYR A 308 6.64 -4.79 0.27
N MET A 309 7.67 -5.14 1.04
CA MET A 309 8.39 -4.22 1.91
C MET A 309 9.09 -3.11 1.08
N ILE A 310 9.79 -3.50 0.01
CA ILE A 310 10.42 -2.58 -0.94
C ILE A 310 9.40 -1.65 -1.60
N GLN A 311 8.38 -2.19 -2.29
CA GLN A 311 7.46 -1.35 -3.06
C GLN A 311 6.51 -0.49 -2.18
N LEU A 312 6.32 -0.84 -0.89
CA LEU A 312 5.58 0.00 0.06
C LEU A 312 6.46 0.98 0.86
N GLY A 313 7.78 0.84 0.84
CA GLY A 313 8.71 1.67 1.62
C GLY A 313 8.71 1.35 3.12
N LEU A 314 8.74 0.06 3.47
CA LEU A 314 8.67 -0.45 4.85
C LEU A 314 9.92 -1.25 5.22
N GLU A 315 10.50 -0.96 6.38
CA GLU A 315 11.63 -1.71 6.97
C GLU A 315 11.21 -3.10 7.45
N TYR A 316 9.96 -3.26 7.90
CA TYR A 316 9.52 -4.40 8.68
C TYR A 316 8.37 -5.19 8.04
N GLY A 317 8.40 -6.50 8.27
CA GLY A 317 7.31 -7.41 7.93
C GLY A 317 7.45 -8.76 8.65
N TYR A 318 6.50 -9.66 8.45
CA TYR A 318 6.68 -11.06 8.84
C TYR A 318 5.92 -12.05 7.96
N LEU A 319 6.32 -13.31 8.01
CA LEU A 319 5.57 -14.47 7.50
C LEU A 319 5.03 -15.26 8.70
N THR A 320 3.81 -15.79 8.60
CA THR A 320 3.35 -16.79 9.57
C THR A 320 2.59 -17.92 8.91
N ALA A 321 2.80 -19.13 9.43
CA ALA A 321 2.00 -20.30 9.12
C ALA A 321 1.27 -20.82 10.37
N GLY A 322 1.00 -19.94 11.35
CA GLY A 322 0.23 -20.26 12.55
C GLY A 322 1.00 -21.00 13.65
N LYS A 323 1.97 -21.84 13.31
CA LYS A 323 2.86 -22.51 14.27
C LYS A 323 4.17 -21.75 14.52
N TYR A 324 4.63 -21.01 13.52
CA TYR A 324 5.87 -20.24 13.54
C TYR A 324 5.68 -18.85 12.93
N PHE A 325 6.63 -17.97 13.22
CA PHE A 325 6.74 -16.62 12.69
C PHE A 325 8.15 -16.42 12.15
N VAL A 326 8.29 -15.89 10.93
CA VAL A 326 9.56 -15.38 10.41
C VAL A 326 9.45 -13.86 10.37
N PHE A 327 10.00 -13.19 11.36
CA PHE A 327 10.09 -11.73 11.40
C PHE A 327 11.19 -11.27 10.45
N LEU A 328 10.93 -10.20 9.71
CA LEU A 328 11.78 -9.71 8.62
C LEU A 328 12.11 -8.22 8.80
N HIS A 329 13.34 -7.87 8.47
CA HIS A 329 13.86 -6.52 8.55
C HIS A 329 14.78 -6.23 7.34
N ILE A 330 14.54 -5.10 6.66
CA ILE A 330 15.44 -4.50 5.68
C ILE A 330 15.98 -3.23 6.33
N LYS A 331 17.30 -3.07 6.38
CA LYS A 331 17.93 -1.85 6.91
C LYS A 331 18.03 -0.81 5.79
N GLY A 332 17.83 0.46 6.12
CA GLY A 332 17.79 1.50 5.10
C GLY A 332 19.13 1.87 4.45
N ASP A 333 20.24 1.36 4.97
CA ASP A 333 21.59 1.48 4.40
C ASP A 333 21.97 0.32 3.46
N ASP A 334 21.30 -0.83 3.56
CA ASP A 334 21.52 -2.00 2.70
C ASP A 334 20.19 -2.67 2.29
N LEU A 335 19.72 -2.30 1.09
CA LEU A 335 18.53 -2.90 0.48
C LEU A 335 18.75 -4.34 -0.01
N ARG A 336 20.01 -4.79 -0.17
CA ARG A 336 20.35 -6.08 -0.77
C ARG A 336 20.34 -7.22 0.25
N THR A 337 20.41 -6.92 1.55
CA THR A 337 20.32 -7.91 2.64
C THR A 337 18.93 -7.95 3.25
N LEU A 338 18.34 -9.14 3.33
CA LEU A 338 17.15 -9.40 4.13
C LEU A 338 17.56 -10.03 5.48
N TYR A 339 17.24 -9.38 6.59
CA TYR A 339 17.42 -9.94 7.92
C TYR A 339 16.18 -10.73 8.35
N TYR A 340 16.37 -11.89 8.97
CA TYR A 340 15.28 -12.75 9.45
C TYR A 340 15.46 -13.20 10.90
N ALA A 341 14.34 -13.41 11.61
CA ALA A 341 14.31 -14.14 12.87
C ALA A 341 13.15 -15.15 12.83
N LEU A 342 13.47 -16.44 12.98
CA LEU A 342 12.49 -17.52 13.09
C LEU A 342 12.14 -17.74 14.57
N VAL A 343 10.86 -17.68 14.90
CA VAL A 343 10.31 -17.90 16.25
C VAL A 343 9.26 -19.00 16.18
N GLY A 344 9.36 -20.00 17.06
CA GLY A 344 8.45 -21.14 17.17
C GLY A 344 7.82 -21.21 18.57
N PRO A 345 6.72 -20.47 18.85
CA PRO A 345 6.16 -20.31 20.20
C PRO A 345 5.70 -21.60 20.90
N ASN A 346 5.60 -22.73 20.20
CA ASN A 346 5.35 -24.04 20.81
C ASN A 346 6.63 -24.83 21.08
N GLU A 347 7.68 -24.69 20.24
CA GLU A 347 8.98 -25.35 20.43
C GLU A 347 9.75 -24.72 21.59
N GLU A 348 9.72 -23.39 21.68
CA GLU A 348 10.38 -22.62 22.74
C GLU A 348 9.70 -22.79 24.11
N ALA A 349 8.40 -23.15 24.12
CA ALA A 349 7.61 -23.40 25.32
C ALA A 349 7.82 -24.79 25.97
N ASP A 350 8.35 -25.77 25.24
CA ASP A 350 8.60 -27.14 25.73
C ASP A 350 10.01 -27.30 26.37
N GLY A 351 10.78 -26.22 26.48
CA GLY A 351 12.16 -26.21 27.00
C GLY A 351 12.28 -26.23 28.54
N ASP A 352 12.30 -27.43 29.12
CA ASP A 352 12.80 -27.83 30.47
C ASP A 352 12.40 -26.99 31.71
N ASN A 353 11.45 -26.05 31.60
CA ASN A 353 10.92 -25.31 32.74
C ASN A 353 9.39 -25.17 32.65
N THR A 354 8.68 -25.58 33.70
CA THR A 354 7.22 -25.85 33.66
C THR A 354 6.32 -24.61 33.76
N ALA A 355 6.82 -23.46 33.30
CA ALA A 355 6.06 -22.23 33.15
C ALA A 355 6.56 -21.48 31.90
N VAL A 356 5.76 -21.52 30.82
CA VAL A 356 6.00 -20.70 29.62
C VAL A 356 6.17 -19.25 30.04
N GLY A 357 7.33 -18.67 29.76
CA GLY A 357 7.58 -17.25 29.96
C GLY A 357 6.60 -16.47 29.10
N GLY A 358 5.91 -15.48 29.69
CA GLY A 358 4.87 -14.72 28.96
C GLY A 358 5.36 -14.15 27.61
N PHE A 359 6.66 -13.87 27.53
CA PHE A 359 7.39 -13.42 26.35
C PHE A 359 7.44 -14.43 25.18
N GLU A 360 7.58 -15.74 25.44
CA GLU A 360 7.69 -16.77 24.37
C GLU A 360 6.37 -16.94 23.60
N THR A 361 5.25 -16.44 24.13
CA THR A 361 3.94 -16.57 23.49
C THR A 361 3.84 -15.77 22.18
N ALA A 362 3.15 -16.33 21.18
CA ALA A 362 2.89 -15.68 19.89
C ALA A 362 2.27 -14.27 20.04
N VAL A 363 1.41 -14.08 21.05
CA VAL A 363 0.77 -12.80 21.36
C VAL A 363 1.81 -11.78 21.85
N ALA A 364 2.71 -12.17 22.76
CA ALA A 364 3.78 -11.31 23.24
C ALA A 364 4.75 -10.95 22.11
N GLN A 365 5.21 -11.92 21.33
CA GLN A 365 6.14 -11.71 20.22
C GLN A 365 5.57 -10.72 19.18
N VAL A 366 4.31 -10.87 18.78
CA VAL A 366 3.67 -9.92 17.84
C VAL A 366 3.37 -8.58 18.51
N ALA A 367 3.06 -8.52 19.81
CA ALA A 367 2.86 -7.26 20.51
C ALA A 367 4.15 -6.44 20.65
N SER A 368 5.26 -7.08 21.03
CA SER A 368 6.60 -6.47 21.06
C SER A 368 7.03 -5.99 19.67
N PHE A 369 6.79 -6.81 18.63
CA PHE A 369 7.11 -6.43 17.25
C PHE A 369 6.29 -5.22 16.80
N CYS A 370 5.00 -5.16 17.13
CA CYS A 370 4.20 -3.96 16.88
C CYS A 370 4.83 -2.72 17.52
N LEU A 371 5.21 -2.79 18.80
CA LEU A 371 5.80 -1.65 19.50
C LEU A 371 7.17 -1.23 18.91
N LEU A 372 8.01 -2.19 18.53
CA LEU A 372 9.27 -1.95 17.79
C LEU A 372 9.01 -1.17 16.50
N THR A 373 8.09 -1.65 15.65
CA THR A 373 7.80 -1.01 14.35
C THR A 373 7.21 0.40 14.46
N PHE A 374 6.70 0.82 15.62
CA PHE A 374 6.15 2.16 15.80
C PHE A 374 7.24 3.26 15.87
N GLN A 375 8.50 2.87 16.05
CA GLN A 375 9.65 3.77 15.98
C GLN A 375 10.14 3.98 14.53
N SER A 376 9.74 3.11 13.60
CA SER A 376 10.03 3.22 12.18
C SER A 376 9.15 4.27 11.51
N THR A 377 9.75 5.06 10.61
CA THR A 377 9.01 5.95 9.70
C THR A 377 9.14 5.41 8.28
N PRO A 378 8.03 5.18 7.54
CA PRO A 378 8.10 4.75 6.15
C PRO A 378 9.04 5.61 5.30
N HIS A 379 9.93 4.97 4.56
CA HIS A 379 11.06 5.63 3.92
C HIS A 379 10.65 6.67 2.89
N MET A 380 11.59 7.60 2.63
CA MET A 380 11.45 8.69 1.68
C MET A 380 11.24 8.18 0.24
N ASP A 381 10.70 9.05 -0.60
CA ASP A 381 10.29 8.77 -1.98
C ASP A 381 11.38 8.15 -2.86
N ALA A 382 12.66 8.43 -2.53
CA ALA A 382 13.85 7.86 -3.18
C ALA A 382 14.03 6.35 -2.94
N TRP A 383 13.39 5.76 -1.92
CA TRP A 383 13.49 4.34 -1.58
C TRP A 383 13.22 3.39 -2.75
N VAL A 384 12.10 3.61 -3.47
CA VAL A 384 11.70 2.74 -4.57
C VAL A 384 12.60 2.92 -5.80
N PRO A 385 13.00 4.15 -6.21
CA PRO A 385 14.07 4.35 -7.18
C PRO A 385 15.41 3.68 -6.79
N LEU A 386 15.90 3.88 -5.56
CA LEU A 386 17.15 3.26 -5.10
C LEU A 386 17.07 1.72 -5.13
N ALA A 387 15.92 1.14 -4.79
CA ALA A 387 15.65 -0.28 -4.94
C ALA A 387 15.64 -0.71 -6.42
N GLN A 388 15.07 0.08 -7.33
CA GLN A 388 15.06 -0.18 -8.78
C GLN A 388 16.47 -0.18 -9.39
N ASP A 389 17.36 0.67 -8.89
CA ASP A 389 18.74 0.78 -9.38
C ASP A 389 19.69 -0.27 -8.75
N SER A 390 19.37 -0.79 -7.56
CA SER A 390 20.26 -1.69 -6.79
C SER A 390 19.85 -3.17 -6.77
N LEU A 391 18.59 -3.51 -7.06
CA LEU A 391 18.03 -4.86 -6.91
C LEU A 391 17.61 -5.49 -8.25
N CYS A 392 17.89 -6.78 -8.40
CA CYS A 392 17.40 -7.56 -9.54
C CYS A 392 15.98 -8.09 -9.30
N GLN A 393 15.29 -8.40 -10.40
CA GLN A 393 13.96 -9.00 -10.38
C GLN A 393 14.03 -10.48 -10.71
N TRP A 394 13.33 -11.32 -9.95
CA TRP A 394 13.31 -12.76 -10.14
C TRP A 394 12.79 -13.13 -11.55
N PRO A 395 13.42 -14.07 -12.29
CA PRO A 395 14.58 -14.90 -11.95
C PRO A 395 15.92 -14.39 -12.52
N ILE A 396 16.06 -13.09 -12.81
CA ILE A 396 17.29 -12.50 -13.38
C ILE A 396 18.39 -12.52 -12.32
N SER A 397 19.56 -13.09 -12.63
CA SER A 397 20.74 -13.10 -11.75
C SER A 397 21.27 -11.68 -11.49
N TYR A 398 21.87 -11.49 -10.31
CA TYR A 398 22.73 -10.34 -10.05
C TYR A 398 24.06 -10.54 -10.80
N PRO A 399 24.70 -9.48 -11.34
CA PRO A 399 25.98 -9.59 -12.07
C PRO A 399 27.07 -10.33 -11.29
N GLU A 400 27.14 -10.12 -9.97
CA GLU A 400 28.07 -10.80 -9.06
C GLU A 400 27.83 -12.32 -8.91
N MET A 401 26.67 -12.85 -9.29
CA MET A 401 26.37 -14.29 -9.24
C MET A 401 27.02 -15.08 -10.38
N ASP A 402 27.31 -14.41 -11.50
CA ASP A 402 27.78 -15.03 -12.74
C ASP A 402 29.32 -15.16 -12.79
N ILE A 403 30.04 -14.38 -11.97
CA ILE A 403 31.52 -14.31 -11.94
C ILE A 403 32.17 -15.62 -11.45
N THR A 404 31.45 -16.48 -10.72
CA THR A 404 31.99 -17.71 -10.13
C THR A 404 32.19 -18.89 -11.10
N HIS A 405 32.36 -18.62 -12.40
CA HIS A 405 32.52 -19.66 -13.43
C HIS A 405 33.79 -19.57 -14.29
N GLU A 406 34.65 -18.56 -14.11
CA GLU A 406 35.90 -18.41 -14.90
C GLU A 406 37.18 -18.86 -14.17
N THR A 407 37.08 -19.33 -12.92
CA THR A 407 38.25 -19.84 -12.16
C THR A 407 37.92 -21.12 -11.40
N GLU A 408 37.99 -22.26 -12.09
CA GLU A 408 38.40 -23.57 -11.53
C GLU A 408 38.60 -24.62 -12.64
N HIS A 409 39.81 -25.20 -12.71
CA HIS A 409 40.22 -26.37 -13.50
C HIS A 409 40.32 -26.30 -15.04
N GLU A 410 41.34 -25.58 -15.53
CA GLU A 410 42.19 -26.11 -16.62
C GLU A 410 43.56 -26.53 -16.06
N THR A 411 43.62 -27.72 -15.47
CA THR A 411 44.88 -28.44 -15.24
C THR A 411 45.20 -29.25 -16.49
N GLU A 412 45.96 -28.66 -17.43
CA GLU A 412 46.52 -29.37 -18.57
C GLU A 412 47.62 -30.35 -18.12
N GLU A 413 47.29 -31.64 -18.04
CA GLU A 413 48.28 -32.71 -17.98
C GLU A 413 48.72 -33.08 -19.41
N GLU A 414 49.91 -32.64 -19.82
CA GLU A 414 50.64 -33.15 -20.98
C GLU A 414 51.01 -34.63 -20.79
N PRO A 415 50.86 -35.47 -21.84
CA PRO A 415 51.87 -36.52 -22.03
C PRO A 415 52.32 -36.75 -23.48
N ILE A 416 53.60 -36.44 -23.69
CA ILE A 416 54.61 -37.29 -24.34
C ILE A 416 54.57 -37.45 -25.88
N LYS A 417 55.64 -36.92 -26.49
CA LYS A 417 56.03 -37.11 -27.90
C LYS A 417 56.70 -38.48 -28.14
N SER A 418 56.37 -39.13 -29.25
CA SER A 418 57.35 -39.84 -30.10
C SER A 418 56.76 -39.99 -31.52
N SER A 419 57.28 -39.26 -32.51
CA SER A 419 58.47 -39.57 -33.34
C SER A 419 58.16 -40.47 -34.54
N GLN A 420 58.02 -39.84 -35.72
CA GLN A 420 58.59 -40.37 -36.96
C GLN A 420 58.80 -39.25 -37.98
N SER A 421 60.01 -39.19 -38.53
CA SER A 421 60.48 -38.19 -39.49
C SER A 421 60.53 -38.75 -40.90
N SER A 422 60.22 -37.94 -41.93
CA SER A 422 60.85 -38.02 -43.27
C SER A 422 60.56 -36.78 -44.13
N GLU A 423 61.58 -35.93 -44.18
CA GLU A 423 62.08 -35.09 -45.28
C GLU A 423 61.36 -34.92 -46.65
N LEU A 424 61.27 -33.64 -47.05
CA LEU A 424 61.68 -33.02 -48.35
C LEU A 424 60.83 -33.11 -49.66
N SER A 425 60.50 -31.92 -50.18
CA SER A 425 60.55 -31.46 -51.61
C SER A 425 59.24 -31.02 -52.35
N PHE A 426 59.10 -29.70 -52.51
CA PHE A 426 58.73 -28.86 -53.69
C PHE A 426 58.26 -29.48 -55.06
N PRO A 427 57.69 -28.70 -56.02
CA PRO A 427 56.50 -27.82 -55.97
C PRO A 427 55.62 -27.81 -57.29
N LEU A 428 54.60 -26.93 -57.34
CA LEU A 428 53.96 -26.33 -58.56
C LEU A 428 52.89 -27.19 -59.34
N PRO A 429 52.11 -26.65 -60.31
CA PRO A 429 50.77 -26.11 -60.01
C PRO A 429 49.60 -26.55 -60.95
N SER A 430 48.39 -26.01 -60.67
CA SER A 430 47.39 -25.48 -61.63
C SER A 430 46.00 -26.14 -61.68
N THR A 431 44.95 -25.30 -61.77
CA THR A 431 43.61 -25.50 -62.43
C THR A 431 42.66 -26.61 -61.90
N VAL A 432 41.35 -26.41 -61.65
CA VAL A 432 40.42 -25.25 -61.60
C VAL A 432 39.18 -25.58 -60.70
N PRO A 433 38.37 -24.58 -60.26
CA PRO A 433 37.28 -24.75 -59.28
C PRO A 433 35.88 -24.91 -59.91
N LEU A 434 34.84 -25.11 -59.07
CA LEU A 434 33.38 -24.91 -59.30
C LEU A 434 32.68 -25.17 -57.92
N ARG A 435 31.60 -24.51 -57.46
CA ARG A 435 30.67 -23.54 -58.08
C ARG A 435 29.85 -22.81 -56.99
N GLU A 436 29.94 -21.49 -56.87
CA GLU A 436 28.90 -20.67 -56.23
C GLU A 436 27.93 -20.10 -57.28
N HIS A 437 26.65 -19.95 -56.93
CA HIS A 437 25.63 -19.45 -57.85
C HIS A 437 25.32 -17.97 -57.63
N ARG A 438 25.56 -17.15 -58.67
CA ARG A 438 24.92 -15.83 -58.86
C ARG A 438 23.97 -15.85 -60.06
N LEU A 439 22.86 -15.12 -59.94
CA LEU A 439 22.06 -14.61 -61.05
C LEU A 439 21.56 -13.19 -60.69
N ARG A 440 21.42 -12.23 -61.60
CA ARG A 440 22.30 -11.80 -62.71
C ARG A 440 21.86 -10.39 -63.13
N SER A 441 22.78 -9.49 -63.45
CA SER A 441 22.47 -8.13 -63.91
C SER A 441 22.16 -8.05 -65.42
N ARG A 442 21.57 -6.93 -65.85
CA ARG A 442 21.49 -6.37 -67.22
C ARG A 442 21.62 -4.84 -67.12
N SER A 443 22.07 -4.04 -68.09
CA SER A 443 23.13 -4.19 -69.11
C SER A 443 23.25 -2.87 -69.92
N THR A 444 24.45 -2.24 -69.92
CA THR A 444 25.07 -1.42 -71.01
C THR A 444 24.29 -0.31 -71.76
N CYS A 445 24.79 0.96 -71.71
CA CYS A 445 25.43 1.73 -72.83
C CYS A 445 25.23 3.27 -72.85
N LYS A 446 26.34 3.99 -73.12
CA LYS A 446 26.55 5.34 -73.73
C LYS A 446 26.69 6.63 -72.87
N ASP A 447 27.85 7.26 -73.10
CA ASP A 447 28.39 8.62 -72.89
C ASP A 447 27.58 9.76 -73.59
N PRO A 448 27.88 11.10 -73.46
CA PRO A 448 29.25 11.64 -73.30
C PRO A 448 29.55 13.06 -72.69
N GLU A 449 30.87 13.34 -72.65
CA GLU A 449 31.63 14.62 -72.75
C GLU A 449 32.08 15.47 -71.53
N THR A 450 33.34 15.94 -71.66
CA THR A 450 34.14 16.97 -70.95
C THR A 450 34.51 16.73 -69.47
N ASP A 451 35.77 16.43 -69.11
CA ASP A 451 37.07 17.18 -69.25
C ASP A 451 37.27 18.28 -68.19
N HIS A 452 38.46 18.52 -67.62
CA HIS A 452 39.61 17.65 -67.28
C HIS A 452 40.58 18.48 -66.39
N ASN A 453 41.40 17.83 -65.56
CA ASN A 453 42.68 18.36 -65.01
C ASN A 453 42.66 19.58 -64.05
N SER A 454 43.77 19.95 -63.38
CA SER A 454 44.79 19.16 -62.65
C SER A 454 45.66 20.12 -61.81
N ARG A 455 46.39 19.58 -60.82
CA ARG A 455 47.38 20.26 -59.93
C ARG A 455 48.33 21.23 -60.66
N ARG A 456 48.69 22.37 -60.04
CA ARG A 456 50.05 22.73 -59.52
C ARG A 456 50.25 24.22 -59.15
N GLU A 457 51.18 24.43 -58.22
CA GLU A 457 52.18 25.51 -58.07
C GLU A 457 51.77 27.00 -57.86
N ASP A 458 52.14 27.48 -56.66
CA ASP A 458 53.03 28.63 -56.35
C ASP A 458 52.58 30.12 -56.44
N THR A 459 52.95 30.84 -55.35
CA THR A 459 53.44 32.25 -55.22
C THR A 459 52.55 33.45 -55.64
N ASP A 460 52.63 34.67 -55.05
CA ASP A 460 53.48 35.23 -53.96
C ASP A 460 52.84 36.49 -53.29
N ASP A 461 53.42 36.89 -52.15
CA ASP A 461 53.61 38.23 -51.54
C ASP A 461 52.50 39.15 -50.93
N ASP A 462 52.76 39.48 -49.65
CA ASP A 462 52.76 40.79 -48.94
C ASP A 462 51.50 41.68 -48.84
N ASP A 463 51.19 42.34 -47.71
CA ASP A 463 52.07 43.00 -46.73
C ASP A 463 51.56 42.92 -45.24
N THR A 464 52.47 42.56 -44.33
CA THR A 464 53.00 43.30 -43.14
C THR A 464 52.17 44.47 -42.50
N ASP A 465 52.29 44.86 -41.21
CA ASP A 465 52.98 44.42 -39.96
C ASP A 465 52.55 45.37 -38.80
N ASP A 466 52.83 45.24 -37.48
CA ASP A 466 53.38 44.19 -36.58
C ASP A 466 52.77 44.41 -35.15
N ASP A 467 53.35 43.73 -34.15
CA ASP A 467 53.83 44.22 -32.86
C ASP A 467 53.22 43.70 -31.52
N LEU A 468 53.82 42.58 -31.10
CA LEU A 468 54.47 42.36 -29.78
C LEU A 468 53.66 41.97 -28.51
N MET A 469 53.50 40.65 -28.36
CA MET A 469 54.22 39.81 -27.38
C MET A 469 54.73 40.42 -26.05
N SER A 470 54.40 39.79 -24.90
CA SER A 470 55.39 38.94 -24.18
C SER A 470 54.87 38.22 -22.93
N ARG A 471 55.63 37.19 -22.52
CA ARG A 471 55.35 36.21 -21.47
C ARG A 471 55.95 36.57 -20.09
N ASP A 472 55.46 35.80 -19.11
CA ASP A 472 56.25 35.03 -18.12
C ASP A 472 56.37 35.46 -16.64
N SER A 473 56.38 34.40 -15.81
CA SER A 473 57.06 34.24 -14.51
C SER A 473 56.49 34.77 -13.18
N LEU A 474 55.88 33.81 -12.45
CA LEU A 474 56.36 33.22 -11.17
C LEU A 474 56.50 34.04 -9.85
N ARG A 475 55.96 33.40 -8.78
CA ARG A 475 56.40 33.40 -7.36
C ARG A 475 56.30 34.69 -6.51
N GLY A 476 55.17 34.81 -5.79
CA GLY A 476 55.06 34.25 -4.43
C GLY A 476 55.56 35.04 -3.21
N ALA A 477 54.65 35.30 -2.26
CA ALA A 477 54.96 35.50 -0.84
C ALA A 477 53.74 35.16 0.06
N LEU A 478 53.98 34.34 1.08
CA LEU A 478 53.16 34.22 2.32
C LEU A 478 53.70 35.27 3.33
N PRO A 479 53.06 35.61 4.51
CA PRO A 479 52.34 34.66 5.39
C PRO A 479 51.25 35.19 6.37
N LEU A 480 50.73 34.26 7.19
CA LEU A 480 50.22 34.40 8.59
C LEU A 480 48.91 35.19 8.86
N GLY A 481 48.03 34.68 9.76
CA GLY A 481 47.09 35.57 10.48
C GLY A 481 45.70 35.13 10.95
N ARG A 482 45.46 33.86 11.34
CA ARG A 482 44.36 33.37 12.24
C ARG A 482 43.38 34.41 12.87
N SER A 483 42.09 34.41 12.50
CA SER A 483 40.92 34.45 13.43
C SER A 483 39.54 34.60 12.74
N GLN A 484 38.53 33.91 13.29
CA GLN A 484 37.07 34.15 13.11
C GLN A 484 36.57 35.10 14.23
N PRO A 485 35.28 35.52 14.29
CA PRO A 485 34.22 35.63 13.26
C PRO A 485 33.58 37.04 13.21
N GLN A 486 32.68 37.33 12.25
CA GLN A 486 31.36 37.98 12.53
C GLN A 486 30.46 38.15 11.29
N ASN A 487 29.15 38.02 11.51
CA ASN A 487 28.09 38.27 10.52
C ASN A 487 27.93 39.77 10.19
N LYS A 488 27.75 40.11 8.91
CA LYS A 488 26.73 41.09 8.47
C LYS A 488 26.46 41.08 6.96
N ARG A 489 25.17 40.96 6.64
CA ARG A 489 24.54 41.08 5.30
C ARG A 489 25.09 42.23 4.44
N LYS A 490 25.28 41.94 3.15
CA LYS A 490 24.73 42.74 2.02
C LYS A 490 24.65 41.86 0.77
N GLN A 491 23.46 41.65 0.24
CA GLN A 491 23.23 40.93 -1.02
C GLN A 491 23.06 41.95 -2.16
N ALA A 492 23.78 41.71 -3.25
CA ALA A 492 23.50 42.20 -4.60
C ALA A 492 23.84 41.03 -5.56
N PRO A 493 23.15 40.90 -6.71
CA PRO A 493 23.17 39.67 -7.51
C PRO A 493 24.37 39.61 -8.45
N PRO A 494 24.63 38.41 -9.00
CA PRO A 494 24.87 38.33 -10.44
C PRO A 494 23.90 37.35 -11.13
N SER A 495 23.40 37.80 -12.27
CA SER A 495 22.71 37.00 -13.27
C SER A 495 23.67 36.07 -14.03
N SER A 496 23.16 34.92 -14.49
CA SER A 496 23.58 34.17 -15.69
C SER A 496 25.09 33.91 -15.92
N GLY A 497 25.57 32.68 -16.00
CA GLY A 497 24.93 31.36 -16.04
C GLY A 497 25.72 30.44 -16.97
N ASP A 498 25.72 29.13 -16.74
CA ASP A 498 26.28 28.19 -17.71
C ASP A 498 25.56 26.82 -17.66
N SER A 499 25.61 26.10 -18.77
CA SER A 499 24.87 24.87 -19.01
C SER A 499 25.74 23.64 -18.77
N SER A 500 25.34 22.76 -17.85
CA SER A 500 25.80 21.37 -17.84
C SER A 500 24.74 20.46 -17.23
N GLY A 501 24.49 19.33 -17.90
CA GLY A 501 23.49 18.35 -17.49
C GLY A 501 23.99 17.49 -16.34
N GLY A 502 23.87 17.99 -15.11
CA GLY A 502 24.04 17.21 -13.88
C GLY A 502 22.71 16.65 -13.38
N ALA A 503 22.73 15.46 -12.80
CA ALA A 503 21.64 15.01 -11.93
C ALA A 503 21.56 15.95 -10.71
N LEU A 504 20.36 16.41 -10.39
CA LEU A 504 20.14 17.34 -9.28
C LEU A 504 20.28 16.62 -7.95
N SER A 505 20.88 17.27 -6.95
CA SER A 505 20.98 16.72 -5.58
C SER A 505 19.58 16.57 -4.96
N GLU A 506 19.35 15.46 -4.25
CA GLU A 506 18.09 15.18 -3.55
C GLU A 506 17.64 16.31 -2.61
N THR A 507 18.60 17.02 -2.02
CA THR A 507 18.38 18.21 -1.17
C THR A 507 17.60 19.31 -1.91
N GLU A 508 17.84 19.49 -3.21
CA GLU A 508 17.13 20.48 -4.03
C GLU A 508 15.71 20.03 -4.40
N GLN A 509 15.49 18.74 -4.62
CA GLN A 509 14.14 18.19 -4.82
C GLN A 509 13.29 18.32 -3.56
N GLN A 510 13.85 17.99 -2.39
CA GLN A 510 13.16 18.15 -1.11
C GLN A 510 12.85 19.62 -0.81
N THR A 511 13.77 20.53 -1.13
CA THR A 511 13.53 21.99 -1.02
C THR A 511 12.38 22.43 -1.94
N ARG A 512 12.32 21.95 -3.20
CA ARG A 512 11.22 22.26 -4.11
C ARG A 512 9.88 21.68 -3.66
N LEU A 513 9.84 20.46 -3.14
CA LEU A 513 8.61 19.86 -2.60
C LEU A 513 8.11 20.64 -1.38
N ALA A 514 9.00 21.03 -0.46
CA ALA A 514 8.66 21.88 0.68
C ALA A 514 8.17 23.27 0.24
N GLU A 515 8.81 23.92 -0.74
CA GLU A 515 8.30 25.16 -1.34
C GLU A 515 6.92 24.95 -1.99
N GLN A 516 6.72 23.85 -2.73
CA GLN A 516 5.45 23.53 -3.38
C GLN A 516 4.31 23.25 -2.40
N GLN A 517 4.62 22.71 -1.21
CA GLN A 517 3.67 22.58 -0.11
C GLN A 517 3.18 23.94 0.39
N THR A 518 4.03 24.99 0.38
CA THR A 518 3.63 26.33 0.86
C THR A 518 2.68 27.11 -0.07
N TYR A 519 2.65 26.84 -1.38
CA TYR A 519 1.77 27.59 -2.28
C TYR A 519 0.29 27.31 -2.00
N GLN A 520 -0.49 28.38 -1.92
CA GLN A 520 -1.94 28.31 -1.86
C GLN A 520 -2.51 27.93 -3.23
N TYR A 521 -3.70 27.33 -3.25
CA TYR A 521 -4.39 26.98 -4.49
C TYR A 521 -4.81 28.23 -5.27
N CYS A 522 -4.70 28.18 -6.60
CA CYS A 522 -5.21 29.21 -7.48
C CYS A 522 -6.75 29.26 -7.41
N THR A 523 -7.30 30.48 -7.51
CA THR A 523 -8.75 30.70 -7.45
C THR A 523 -9.49 30.01 -8.61
N GLN A 524 -10.75 29.65 -8.37
CA GLN A 524 -11.72 29.21 -9.37
C GLN A 524 -11.82 30.25 -10.49
N ALA A 525 -11.77 31.55 -10.17
CA ALA A 525 -11.73 32.62 -11.18
C ALA A 525 -10.46 32.57 -12.06
N CYS A 526 -9.27 32.48 -11.46
CA CYS A 526 -8.00 32.39 -12.18
C CYS A 526 -7.95 31.17 -13.12
N LEU A 527 -8.29 29.99 -12.60
CA LEU A 527 -8.25 28.73 -13.37
C LEU A 527 -9.33 28.69 -14.47
N LEU A 528 -10.50 29.29 -14.24
CA LEU A 528 -11.51 29.45 -15.29
C LEU A 528 -11.06 30.46 -16.35
N GLY A 529 -10.31 31.50 -15.95
CA GLY A 529 -9.73 32.49 -16.83
C GLY A 529 -8.72 31.86 -17.79
N LEU A 530 -7.78 31.11 -17.25
CA LEU A 530 -6.80 30.29 -18.00
C LEU A 530 -7.49 29.41 -19.05
N LYS A 531 -8.55 28.70 -18.63
CA LYS A 531 -9.31 27.80 -19.50
C LYS A 531 -10.10 28.50 -20.62
N ARG A 532 -10.44 29.79 -20.45
CA ARG A 532 -11.27 30.55 -21.39
C ARG A 532 -10.51 31.64 -22.14
N GLY A 533 -9.21 31.80 -21.91
CA GLY A 533 -8.41 32.91 -22.45
C GLY A 533 -8.86 34.27 -21.93
N TRP A 534 -9.34 34.33 -20.69
CA TRP A 534 -9.72 35.60 -20.04
C TRP A 534 -8.52 36.26 -19.35
N LYS A 535 -8.74 37.42 -18.73
CA LYS A 535 -7.74 38.11 -17.92
C LYS A 535 -7.43 37.34 -16.63
N LEU A 536 -6.23 37.57 -16.10
CA LEU A 536 -5.82 37.12 -14.76
C LEU A 536 -6.80 37.61 -13.68
N ASP A 537 -6.98 36.80 -12.64
CA ASP A 537 -7.69 37.21 -11.42
C ASP A 537 -6.68 37.80 -10.43
N GLU A 538 -6.84 39.09 -10.13
CA GLU A 538 -6.01 39.84 -9.19
C GLU A 538 -6.12 39.32 -7.74
N ASN A 539 -7.17 38.56 -7.41
CA ASN A 539 -7.33 37.93 -6.10
C ASN A 539 -6.63 36.57 -5.98
N CYS A 540 -6.03 36.05 -7.05
CA CYS A 540 -5.30 34.78 -6.99
C CYS A 540 -4.01 34.95 -6.17
N PRO A 541 -3.75 34.12 -5.14
CA PRO A 541 -2.54 34.25 -4.31
C PRO A 541 -1.24 34.13 -5.11
N ASN A 542 -1.29 33.46 -6.27
CA ASN A 542 -0.14 33.23 -7.15
C ASN A 542 -0.11 34.16 -8.37
N VAL A 543 -0.97 35.21 -8.43
CA VAL A 543 -1.12 36.08 -9.62
C VAL A 543 0.19 36.74 -10.06
N SER A 544 1.06 37.08 -9.12
CA SER A 544 2.39 37.64 -9.39
C SER A 544 3.28 36.65 -10.17
N SER A 545 3.23 35.36 -9.84
CA SER A 545 3.98 34.29 -10.52
C SER A 545 3.40 33.92 -11.88
N HIS A 546 2.12 34.22 -12.13
CA HIS A 546 1.51 34.04 -13.46
C HIS A 546 1.95 35.12 -14.46
N ARG A 547 2.48 36.27 -14.00
CA ARG A 547 2.91 37.38 -14.85
C ARG A 547 4.34 37.20 -15.35
N THR A 548 4.51 36.78 -16.60
CA THR A 548 5.82 36.74 -17.28
C THR A 548 6.33 38.13 -17.67
N VAL A 549 5.44 39.11 -17.83
CA VAL A 549 5.76 40.51 -18.15
C VAL A 549 5.16 41.41 -17.06
N ALA A 550 5.92 42.41 -16.61
CA ALA A 550 5.46 43.38 -15.63
C ALA A 550 4.19 44.10 -16.13
N GLY A 551 3.11 44.07 -15.33
CA GLY A 551 1.81 44.61 -15.72
C GLY A 551 0.99 43.75 -16.69
N GLY A 552 1.43 42.53 -17.03
CA GLY A 552 0.66 41.58 -17.83
C GLY A 552 -0.70 41.28 -17.18
N THR A 553 -1.77 41.34 -17.97
CA THR A 553 -3.16 41.07 -17.54
C THR A 553 -3.76 39.79 -18.11
N GLN A 554 -2.98 39.02 -18.88
CA GLN A 554 -3.39 37.75 -19.49
C GLN A 554 -2.52 36.61 -18.97
N HIS A 555 -3.05 35.39 -19.05
CA HIS A 555 -2.27 34.18 -18.78
C HIS A 555 -1.21 33.97 -19.88
N PRO A 556 0.04 33.62 -19.53
CA PRO A 556 1.14 33.41 -20.49
C PRO A 556 1.05 32.08 -21.25
N ILE A 557 0.17 31.18 -20.80
CA ILE A 557 -0.04 29.83 -21.33
C ILE A 557 -1.54 29.56 -21.45
N THR A 558 -1.93 28.58 -22.25
CA THR A 558 -3.29 28.05 -22.31
C THR A 558 -3.49 26.91 -21.30
N ALA A 559 -4.74 26.47 -21.12
CA ALA A 559 -5.03 25.27 -20.33
C ALA A 559 -4.47 23.97 -20.97
N SER A 560 -4.30 23.92 -22.30
CA SER A 560 -3.66 22.78 -22.97
C SER A 560 -2.16 22.73 -22.67
N ASP A 561 -1.50 23.88 -22.73
CA ASP A 561 -0.07 23.99 -22.38
C ASP A 561 0.14 23.64 -20.90
N LEU A 562 -0.75 24.08 -20.00
CA LEU A 562 -0.74 23.66 -18.60
C LEU A 562 -0.77 22.13 -18.46
N THR A 563 -1.63 21.44 -19.22
CA THR A 563 -1.71 19.97 -19.17
C THR A 563 -0.46 19.27 -19.72
N CYS A 564 0.16 19.81 -20.77
CA CYS A 564 1.41 19.28 -21.32
C CYS A 564 2.57 19.45 -20.32
N LEU A 565 2.76 20.68 -19.83
CA LEU A 565 3.86 21.04 -18.94
C LEU A 565 3.78 20.31 -17.58
N ILE A 566 2.59 20.10 -17.01
CA ILE A 566 2.46 19.33 -15.77
C ILE A 566 2.68 17.83 -15.99
N GLN A 567 2.29 17.28 -17.15
CA GLN A 567 2.55 15.89 -17.52
C GLN A 567 4.07 15.65 -17.65
N GLU A 568 4.79 16.55 -18.33
CA GLU A 568 6.25 16.54 -18.45
C GLU A 568 6.95 16.70 -17.08
N GLN A 569 6.48 17.62 -16.23
CA GLN A 569 7.02 17.81 -14.87
C GLN A 569 6.88 16.54 -14.02
N LEU A 570 5.72 15.90 -14.04
CA LEU A 570 5.47 14.67 -13.28
C LEU A 570 6.27 13.47 -13.80
N GLN A 571 6.51 13.37 -15.11
CA GLN A 571 7.40 12.35 -15.68
C GLN A 571 8.85 12.52 -15.20
N ARG A 572 9.34 13.77 -15.11
CA ARG A 572 10.76 14.04 -14.81
C ARG A 572 11.10 14.12 -13.32
N TYR A 573 10.22 14.68 -12.50
CA TYR A 573 10.51 14.97 -11.09
C TYR A 573 9.51 14.35 -10.10
N ARG A 574 8.34 13.89 -10.56
CA ARG A 574 7.22 13.41 -9.73
C ARG A 574 6.73 14.42 -8.68
N ASP A 575 7.02 15.71 -8.88
CA ASP A 575 6.63 16.87 -8.08
C ASP A 575 5.10 16.97 -7.84
N CYS A 576 4.61 16.25 -6.83
CA CYS A 576 3.22 16.29 -6.37
C CYS A 576 3.10 15.81 -4.92
N GLU A 577 2.08 16.28 -4.20
CA GLU A 577 1.77 15.86 -2.83
C GLU A 577 0.47 15.04 -2.84
N PRO A 578 0.50 13.72 -2.56
CA PRO A 578 -0.71 12.92 -2.41
C PRO A 578 -1.46 13.31 -1.12
N LEU A 579 -2.76 13.55 -1.24
CA LEU A 579 -3.58 14.14 -0.17
C LEU A 579 -4.40 13.11 0.63
N GLU A 580 -4.12 11.82 0.45
CA GLU A 580 -4.90 10.72 1.05
C GLU A 580 -4.94 10.78 2.58
N LYS A 581 -3.78 11.08 3.20
CA LYS A 581 -3.63 11.20 4.66
C LYS A 581 -4.50 12.31 5.25
N TYR A 582 -4.73 13.39 4.52
CA TYR A 582 -5.67 14.46 4.89
C TYR A 582 -7.14 14.11 4.58
N GLY A 583 -7.46 12.83 4.37
CA GLY A 583 -8.80 12.34 4.06
C GLY A 583 -9.28 12.63 2.63
N LYS A 584 -8.41 13.11 1.73
CA LYS A 584 -8.80 13.56 0.37
C LYS A 584 -8.75 12.43 -0.66
N HIS A 585 -9.49 11.36 -0.41
CA HIS A 585 -9.60 10.21 -1.30
C HIS A 585 -11.06 9.83 -1.55
N GLY A 586 -11.33 9.28 -2.74
CA GLY A 586 -12.64 8.73 -3.12
C GLY A 586 -12.61 7.20 -3.19
N ALA A 587 -13.74 6.60 -3.58
CA ALA A 587 -13.86 5.13 -3.66
C ALA A 587 -12.96 4.47 -4.73
N ARG A 588 -12.42 5.25 -5.66
CA ARG A 588 -11.72 4.75 -6.87
C ARG A 588 -10.34 5.37 -7.12
N GLY A 589 -9.88 6.28 -6.26
CA GLY A 589 -8.64 7.02 -6.42
C GLY A 589 -8.45 8.09 -5.35
N THR A 590 -7.33 8.83 -5.43
CA THR A 590 -6.94 9.83 -4.41
C THR A 590 -6.63 11.18 -5.05
N LEU A 591 -6.75 12.28 -4.29
CA LEU A 591 -6.35 13.61 -4.76
C LEU A 591 -4.85 13.85 -4.57
N PHE A 592 -4.29 14.65 -5.46
CA PHE A 592 -2.91 15.13 -5.45
C PHE A 592 -2.93 16.65 -5.53
N LYS A 593 -2.17 17.34 -4.68
CA LYS A 593 -1.84 18.76 -4.89
C LYS A 593 -0.75 18.84 -5.95
N LEU A 594 -1.00 19.65 -6.97
CA LEU A 594 -0.13 19.85 -8.12
C LEU A 594 0.23 21.33 -8.22
N SER A 595 1.51 21.63 -8.42
CA SER A 595 2.03 22.98 -8.61
C SER A 595 2.94 22.99 -9.84
N LEU A 596 2.55 23.67 -10.92
CA LEU A 596 3.41 23.82 -12.09
C LEU A 596 4.55 24.79 -11.77
N SER A 597 5.79 24.29 -11.71
CA SER A 597 6.94 25.03 -11.19
C SER A 597 7.25 26.33 -11.93
N LEU A 598 7.08 26.36 -13.26
CA LEU A 598 7.45 27.52 -14.10
C LEU A 598 6.52 28.74 -13.90
N TYR A 599 5.24 28.54 -13.61
CA TYR A 599 4.22 29.61 -13.52
C TYR A 599 3.45 29.62 -12.20
N ARG A 600 3.77 28.71 -11.27
CA ARG A 600 3.14 28.48 -9.96
C ARG A 600 1.60 28.38 -10.01
N TYR A 601 1.06 27.76 -11.06
CA TYR A 601 -0.35 27.34 -11.05
C TYR A 601 -0.50 26.15 -10.11
N THR A 602 -1.25 26.33 -9.03
CA THR A 602 -1.48 25.32 -7.99
C THR A 602 -2.94 24.89 -7.96
N PHE A 603 -3.19 23.60 -8.16
CA PHE A 603 -4.51 22.99 -8.35
C PHE A 603 -4.49 21.54 -7.85
N VAL A 604 -5.52 20.74 -8.11
CA VAL A 604 -5.55 19.32 -7.75
C VAL A 604 -5.70 18.39 -8.95
N GLY A 605 -5.08 17.22 -8.87
CA GLY A 605 -5.31 16.09 -9.75
C GLY A 605 -6.00 14.96 -8.99
N LYS A 606 -7.12 14.44 -9.50
CA LYS A 606 -7.72 13.19 -9.02
C LYS A 606 -7.02 12.04 -9.74
N GLY A 607 -6.20 11.27 -9.05
CA GLY A 607 -5.41 10.18 -9.62
C GLY A 607 -6.07 8.81 -9.44
N THR A 608 -5.95 7.95 -10.46
CA THR A 608 -6.47 6.57 -10.43
C THR A 608 -5.52 5.57 -11.10
N VAL A 609 -5.69 4.30 -10.74
CA VAL A 609 -5.03 3.14 -11.38
C VAL A 609 -5.68 2.79 -12.74
N SER A 610 -4.94 2.06 -13.57
CA SER A 610 -5.28 1.71 -14.96
C SER A 610 -6.67 1.09 -15.17
N GLU A 611 -7.12 0.23 -14.26
CA GLU A 611 -8.42 -0.47 -14.35
C GLU A 611 -9.62 0.47 -14.15
N ASN A 612 -9.40 1.60 -13.49
CA ASN A 612 -10.44 2.58 -13.13
C ASN A 612 -10.47 3.82 -14.05
N VAL A 613 -9.50 3.98 -14.96
CA VAL A 613 -9.38 5.14 -15.86
C VAL A 613 -10.70 5.48 -16.55
N ARG A 614 -11.45 4.46 -17.01
CA ARG A 614 -12.78 4.62 -17.64
C ARG A 614 -13.79 5.42 -16.81
N TYR A 615 -13.79 5.30 -15.48
CA TYR A 615 -14.70 6.05 -14.62
C TYR A 615 -14.31 7.52 -14.53
N LEU A 616 -13.00 7.79 -14.53
CA LEU A 616 -12.46 9.14 -14.45
C LEU A 616 -12.57 9.88 -15.80
N LEU A 617 -12.45 9.17 -16.92
CA LEU A 617 -12.80 9.68 -18.25
C LEU A 617 -14.29 10.06 -18.36
N HIS A 618 -15.18 9.23 -17.80
CA HIS A 618 -16.62 9.51 -17.71
C HIS A 618 -16.91 10.73 -16.83
N GLU A 619 -16.27 10.86 -15.67
CA GLU A 619 -16.37 12.07 -14.84
C GLU A 619 -15.88 13.33 -15.61
N ALA A 620 -14.83 13.22 -16.42
CA ALA A 620 -14.41 14.31 -17.29
C ALA A 620 -15.49 14.68 -18.33
N ASP A 621 -16.23 13.73 -18.91
CA ASP A 621 -17.37 14.01 -19.79
C ASP A 621 -18.52 14.71 -19.08
N VAL A 622 -18.76 14.38 -17.81
CA VAL A 622 -19.72 15.10 -16.96
C VAL A 622 -19.27 16.55 -16.77
N TYR A 623 -18.01 16.80 -16.39
CA TYR A 623 -17.51 18.18 -16.30
C TYR A 623 -17.56 18.92 -17.65
N ARG A 624 -17.28 18.25 -18.79
CA ARG A 624 -17.42 18.84 -20.15
C ARG A 624 -18.86 19.28 -20.42
N ARG A 625 -19.87 18.48 -20.01
CA ARG A 625 -21.29 18.87 -20.09
C ARG A 625 -21.58 20.08 -19.22
N LEU A 626 -21.08 20.11 -17.98
CA LEU A 626 -21.32 21.18 -17.00
C LEU A 626 -20.49 22.47 -17.24
N LYS A 627 -20.04 22.74 -18.48
CA LYS A 627 -19.17 23.89 -18.85
C LYS A 627 -19.73 25.25 -18.39
N ALA A 628 -21.05 25.42 -18.31
CA ALA A 628 -21.71 26.65 -17.85
C ALA A 628 -21.61 26.87 -16.32
N LEU A 629 -21.48 25.77 -15.55
CA LEU A 629 -21.49 25.75 -14.08
C LEU A 629 -20.07 25.68 -13.46
N GLN A 630 -19.04 25.41 -14.26
CA GLN A 630 -17.65 25.38 -13.80
C GLN A 630 -17.21 26.72 -13.19
N GLY A 631 -16.54 26.65 -12.05
CA GLY A 631 -16.11 27.82 -11.27
C GLY A 631 -17.24 28.55 -10.54
N LYS A 632 -18.48 28.01 -10.58
CA LYS A 632 -19.67 28.59 -9.93
C LYS A 632 -20.42 27.62 -9.03
N ALA A 633 -20.58 26.37 -9.47
CA ALA A 633 -21.38 25.34 -8.80
C ALA A 633 -20.70 23.96 -8.84
N VAL A 634 -19.75 23.78 -9.76
CA VAL A 634 -18.84 22.63 -9.84
C VAL A 634 -17.42 23.14 -10.11
N PRO A 635 -16.37 22.37 -9.78
CA PRO A 635 -14.97 22.70 -10.07
C PRO A 635 -14.70 23.15 -11.52
N VAL A 636 -13.67 23.96 -11.71
CA VAL A 636 -13.04 24.14 -13.03
C VAL A 636 -12.27 22.88 -13.38
N PHE A 637 -12.76 22.12 -14.35
CA PHE A 637 -12.03 20.99 -14.94
C PHE A 637 -10.99 21.52 -15.93
N LEU A 638 -9.71 21.20 -15.75
CA LEU A 638 -8.60 21.71 -16.56
C LEU A 638 -8.26 20.81 -17.74
N GLY A 639 -8.28 19.49 -17.52
CA GLY A 639 -7.99 18.47 -18.54
C GLY A 639 -7.66 17.13 -17.90
N ASN A 640 -7.25 16.16 -18.71
CA ASN A 640 -6.79 14.85 -18.24
C ASN A 640 -5.35 14.64 -18.69
N ILE A 641 -4.57 13.87 -17.91
CA ILE A 641 -3.20 13.46 -18.27
C ILE A 641 -3.00 11.97 -18.01
N ASP A 642 -2.23 11.32 -18.88
CA ASP A 642 -1.75 9.95 -18.72
C ASP A 642 -0.30 9.96 -18.23
N LEU A 643 0.02 9.16 -17.22
CA LEU A 643 1.36 9.05 -16.68
C LEU A 643 2.09 7.89 -17.38
N VAL A 644 3.06 8.22 -18.23
CA VAL A 644 3.88 7.26 -18.99
C VAL A 644 4.56 6.27 -18.04
N THR A 645 5.14 6.81 -16.96
CA THR A 645 5.60 6.03 -15.80
C THR A 645 4.60 6.26 -14.67
N PRO A 646 3.87 5.22 -14.21
CA PRO A 646 2.91 5.37 -13.12
C PRO A 646 3.53 5.93 -11.83
N TYR A 647 2.78 6.75 -11.11
CA TYR A 647 3.19 7.23 -9.79
C TYR A 647 2.85 6.17 -8.74
N ASN A 648 3.87 5.65 -8.05
CA ASN A 648 3.73 4.62 -7.02
C ASN A 648 3.38 5.26 -5.67
N LEU A 649 2.19 4.98 -5.13
CA LEU A 649 1.82 5.37 -3.78
C LEU A 649 2.44 4.41 -2.76
N THR A 650 3.29 4.91 -1.87
CA THR A 650 3.93 4.14 -0.78
C THR A 650 3.20 4.34 0.56
N ALA A 651 3.59 3.60 1.60
CA ALA A 651 3.08 3.76 2.97
C ALA A 651 3.37 5.14 3.59
N ARG A 652 4.33 5.89 3.01
CA ARG A 652 4.63 7.28 3.35
C ARG A 652 3.49 8.23 2.98
N HIS A 653 2.81 8.00 1.87
CA HIS A 653 1.79 8.91 1.31
C HIS A 653 0.36 8.46 1.53
N ALA A 654 0.17 7.14 1.64
CA ALA A 654 -1.12 6.50 1.63
C ALA A 654 -1.17 5.38 2.68
N TYR A 655 -2.39 4.94 2.99
CA TYR A 655 -2.64 3.74 3.79
C TYR A 655 -3.70 2.84 3.12
N TYR A 656 -4.69 3.45 2.47
CA TYR A 656 -5.72 2.82 1.66
C TYR A 656 -5.33 2.61 0.20
N PHE A 657 -4.60 3.53 -0.43
CA PHE A 657 -4.06 3.30 -1.80
C PHE A 657 -2.54 3.07 -1.80
N ALA A 658 -1.91 2.82 -0.64
CA ALA A 658 -0.52 2.37 -0.61
C ALA A 658 -0.38 1.05 -1.39
N GLY A 659 0.64 0.96 -2.24
CA GLY A 659 0.84 -0.09 -3.23
C GLY A 659 0.16 0.15 -4.59
N ALA A 660 -0.56 1.27 -4.79
CA ALA A 660 -1.21 1.58 -6.06
C ALA A 660 -0.29 2.30 -7.05
N LYS A 661 -0.29 1.84 -8.31
CA LYS A 661 0.39 2.46 -9.45
C LYS A 661 -0.58 3.39 -10.19
N ILE A 662 -0.54 4.68 -9.88
CA ILE A 662 -1.43 5.69 -10.46
C ILE A 662 -1.01 5.99 -11.90
N ALA A 663 -1.91 5.74 -12.85
CA ALA A 663 -1.63 5.80 -14.29
C ALA A 663 -2.33 6.98 -15.00
N HIS A 664 -3.40 7.53 -14.43
CA HIS A 664 -4.16 8.62 -15.03
C HIS A 664 -4.58 9.65 -13.98
N MET A 665 -4.61 10.94 -14.35
CA MET A 665 -5.10 12.02 -13.49
C MET A 665 -6.08 12.93 -14.22
N LEU A 666 -7.19 13.28 -13.55
CA LEU A 666 -8.13 14.32 -13.94
C LEU A 666 -7.78 15.60 -13.19
N LEU A 667 -7.47 16.66 -13.92
CA LEU A 667 -6.96 17.91 -13.38
C LEU A 667 -8.11 18.91 -13.17
N MET A 668 -8.16 19.53 -12.00
CA MET A 668 -9.25 20.42 -11.60
C MET A 668 -8.84 21.43 -10.52
N SER A 669 -9.59 22.53 -10.42
CA SER A 669 -9.47 23.51 -9.33
C SER A 669 -9.77 22.91 -7.96
N TRP A 670 -9.03 23.34 -6.93
CA TRP A 670 -9.41 23.10 -5.53
C TRP A 670 -10.71 23.84 -5.17
N VAL A 671 -11.62 23.17 -4.46
CA VAL A 671 -12.91 23.77 -4.05
C VAL A 671 -12.84 24.36 -2.65
N GLY A 672 -12.37 23.55 -1.69
CA GLY A 672 -12.42 23.87 -0.26
C GLY A 672 -12.55 22.61 0.60
N GLU A 673 -13.01 22.80 1.82
CA GLU A 673 -13.12 21.76 2.85
C GLU A 673 -14.56 21.25 3.01
N GLU A 674 -14.72 20.10 3.68
CA GLU A 674 -16.05 19.63 4.08
C GLU A 674 -16.65 20.59 5.12
N THR A 675 -17.96 20.85 5.00
CA THR A 675 -18.67 21.79 5.86
C THR A 675 -18.72 21.30 7.31
N ARG A 676 -17.80 21.78 8.15
CA ARG A 676 -17.82 21.50 9.59
C ARG A 676 -19.15 21.99 10.17
N LYS A 677 -19.85 21.15 10.94
CA LYS A 677 -21.17 21.43 11.55
C LYS A 677 -21.16 22.52 12.65
N SER A 678 -20.16 23.39 12.68
CA SER A 678 -20.01 24.47 13.65
C SER A 678 -19.46 25.70 12.94
N SER A 679 -20.11 26.84 13.18
CA SER A 679 -19.82 28.18 12.65
C SER A 679 -19.73 28.28 11.12
N VAL A 680 -20.84 28.63 10.46
CA VAL A 680 -21.11 30.00 9.93
C VAL A 680 -22.48 29.99 9.23
N LEU A 681 -23.42 30.76 9.80
CA LEU A 681 -24.75 31.10 9.28
C LEU A 681 -25.76 29.96 9.08
N ASP A 682 -27.01 30.25 9.45
CA ASP A 682 -28.19 29.39 9.43
C ASP A 682 -28.78 29.27 8.01
N LEU A 683 -27.91 29.02 7.03
CA LEU A 683 -28.31 28.74 5.65
C LEU A 683 -28.77 27.28 5.57
N ASP A 684 -29.94 27.05 4.97
CA ASP A 684 -30.42 25.70 4.67
C ASP A 684 -29.54 25.08 3.57
N MET A 685 -28.46 24.45 4.01
CA MET A 685 -27.49 23.73 3.18
C MET A 685 -28.16 22.64 2.34
N ALA A 686 -29.26 22.03 2.83
CA ALA A 686 -30.01 21.05 2.05
C ALA A 686 -30.79 21.72 0.92
N ALA A 687 -31.37 22.91 1.14
CA ALA A 687 -31.96 23.71 0.08
C ALA A 687 -30.92 24.22 -0.94
N GLU A 688 -29.71 24.63 -0.51
CA GLU A 688 -28.66 25.02 -1.45
C GLU A 688 -28.20 23.84 -2.31
N VAL A 689 -27.93 22.67 -1.70
CA VAL A 689 -27.61 21.44 -2.42
C VAL A 689 -28.74 21.06 -3.38
N ALA A 690 -30.01 21.11 -2.97
CA ALA A 690 -31.15 20.82 -3.84
C ALA A 690 -31.23 21.79 -5.05
N GLN A 691 -30.92 23.08 -4.86
CA GLN A 691 -30.86 24.05 -5.96
C GLN A 691 -29.69 23.78 -6.91
N LEU A 692 -28.51 23.42 -6.37
CA LEU A 692 -27.33 23.02 -7.15
C LEU A 692 -27.61 21.76 -7.97
N SER A 693 -28.17 20.72 -7.35
CA SER A 693 -28.59 19.48 -8.02
C SER A 693 -29.62 19.76 -9.11
N GLN A 694 -30.56 20.69 -8.89
CA GLN A 694 -31.51 21.09 -9.94
C GLN A 694 -30.81 21.82 -11.09
N ALA A 695 -29.82 22.68 -10.83
CA ALA A 695 -29.03 23.35 -11.86
C ALA A 695 -28.21 22.34 -12.70
N VAL A 696 -27.54 21.40 -12.06
CA VAL A 696 -26.84 20.27 -12.71
C VAL A 696 -27.81 19.43 -13.56
N ARG A 697 -29.04 19.20 -13.06
CA ARG A 697 -30.08 18.48 -13.81
C ARG A 697 -30.59 19.21 -15.06
N ARG A 698 -30.61 20.55 -15.04
CA ARG A 698 -30.98 21.38 -16.22
C ARG A 698 -29.94 21.29 -17.34
N GLU A 699 -28.66 21.10 -17.02
CA GLU A 699 -27.58 20.82 -17.98
C GLU A 699 -27.59 19.35 -18.48
N GLY A 700 -28.57 18.53 -18.03
CA GLY A 700 -28.73 17.14 -18.45
C GLY A 700 -27.77 16.17 -17.75
N VAL A 701 -27.49 16.40 -16.46
CA VAL A 701 -26.68 15.49 -15.61
C VAL A 701 -27.48 15.12 -14.36
N VAL A 702 -27.50 13.84 -13.99
CA VAL A 702 -28.02 13.39 -12.69
C VAL A 702 -26.85 12.85 -11.88
N HIS A 703 -26.59 13.40 -10.68
CA HIS A 703 -25.36 13.09 -9.93
C HIS A 703 -25.33 11.68 -9.34
N ASN A 704 -26.50 11.13 -8.93
CA ASN A 704 -26.67 9.81 -8.31
C ASN A 704 -25.84 9.54 -7.05
N ASP A 705 -25.18 10.55 -6.46
CA ASP A 705 -24.36 10.38 -5.26
C ASP A 705 -24.28 11.68 -4.43
N GLU A 706 -25.45 12.30 -4.22
CA GLU A 706 -25.61 13.60 -3.55
C GLU A 706 -25.47 13.46 -2.02
N ARG A 707 -24.28 13.08 -1.55
CA ARG A 707 -23.92 12.95 -0.12
C ARG A 707 -23.30 14.24 0.41
N ALA A 708 -23.35 14.47 1.72
CA ALA A 708 -22.70 15.63 2.36
C ALA A 708 -21.20 15.74 2.03
N ALA A 709 -20.47 14.61 2.01
CA ALA A 709 -19.05 14.56 1.63
C ALA A 709 -18.75 15.02 0.19
N ASN A 710 -19.75 15.02 -0.70
CA ASN A 710 -19.64 15.44 -2.11
C ASN A 710 -20.10 16.90 -2.32
N ALA A 711 -20.44 17.62 -1.24
CA ALA A 711 -20.89 19.01 -1.24
C ALA A 711 -19.93 19.85 -0.38
N LEU A 712 -18.93 20.46 -1.01
CA LEU A 712 -17.87 21.21 -0.31
C LEU A 712 -18.16 22.70 -0.29
N TRP A 713 -17.74 23.38 0.79
CA TRP A 713 -17.84 24.83 0.88
C TRP A 713 -16.64 25.49 0.21
N SER A 714 -16.90 26.40 -0.74
CA SER A 714 -15.87 27.21 -1.37
C SER A 714 -15.86 28.60 -0.77
N GLU A 715 -14.82 28.92 0.00
CA GLU A 715 -14.69 30.22 0.67
C GLU A 715 -14.57 31.39 -0.34
N GLU A 716 -13.85 31.19 -1.45
CA GLU A 716 -13.77 32.17 -2.56
C GLU A 716 -15.15 32.53 -3.11
N ARG A 717 -16.03 31.54 -3.23
CA ARG A 717 -17.36 31.70 -3.83
C ARG A 717 -18.46 31.92 -2.80
N ARG A 718 -18.14 31.80 -1.51
CA ARG A 718 -19.03 31.86 -0.35
C ARG A 718 -20.31 31.05 -0.54
N ARG A 719 -20.14 29.81 -1.00
CA ARG A 719 -21.24 28.91 -1.38
C ARG A 719 -20.80 27.45 -1.44
N VAL A 720 -21.77 26.54 -1.57
CA VAL A 720 -21.54 25.12 -1.82
C VAL A 720 -21.21 24.86 -3.29
N MET A 721 -20.34 23.89 -3.54
CA MET A 721 -20.03 23.34 -4.86
C MET A 721 -20.03 21.80 -4.82
N LEU A 722 -20.56 21.17 -5.87
CA LEU A 722 -20.68 19.72 -5.99
C LEU A 722 -19.44 19.10 -6.64
N ILE A 723 -19.01 17.94 -6.14
CA ILE A 723 -17.83 17.17 -6.60
C ILE A 723 -18.13 15.67 -6.73
N ASP A 724 -17.20 14.91 -7.30
CA ASP A 724 -17.23 13.44 -7.45
C ASP A 724 -18.41 12.91 -8.29
N PHE A 725 -18.35 13.18 -9.60
CA PHE A 725 -19.39 12.76 -10.55
C PHE A 725 -19.17 11.35 -11.12
N ASP A 726 -18.45 10.47 -10.40
CA ASP A 726 -18.05 9.12 -10.87
C ASP A 726 -19.22 8.14 -11.06
N ARG A 727 -20.39 8.46 -10.49
CA ARG A 727 -21.68 7.75 -10.59
C ARG A 727 -22.73 8.51 -11.41
N ALA A 728 -22.40 9.71 -11.88
CA ALA A 728 -23.38 10.58 -12.52
C ALA A 728 -23.82 10.04 -13.89
N VAL A 729 -25.07 10.26 -14.25
CA VAL A 729 -25.65 9.84 -15.53
C VAL A 729 -25.85 11.06 -16.43
N LEU A 730 -25.26 11.00 -17.62
CA LEU A 730 -25.48 11.97 -18.69
C LEU A 730 -26.82 11.69 -19.37
N LEU A 731 -27.78 12.59 -19.20
CA LEU A 731 -29.05 12.51 -19.90
C LEU A 731 -28.86 12.81 -21.40
N PRO A 732 -29.66 12.17 -22.29
CA PRO A 732 -29.67 12.50 -23.71
C PRO A 732 -29.97 13.99 -23.90
N LEU A 733 -29.17 14.66 -24.74
CA LEU A 733 -29.47 16.03 -25.16
C LEU A 733 -30.84 16.04 -25.84
N VAL A 734 -31.77 16.84 -25.31
CA VAL A 734 -33.12 16.98 -25.87
C VAL A 734 -33.00 17.53 -27.29
N LYS A 735 -33.18 16.65 -28.29
CA LYS A 735 -33.06 17.02 -29.70
C LYS A 735 -34.15 18.06 -30.01
N HIS A 736 -33.73 19.28 -30.35
CA HIS A 736 -34.60 20.43 -30.68
C HIS A 736 -35.70 20.14 -31.73
N LYS A 737 -35.59 19.05 -32.50
CA LYS A 737 -36.62 18.58 -33.43
C LYS A 737 -38.00 18.35 -32.77
N GLN A 738 -38.07 17.84 -31.54
CA GLN A 738 -39.37 17.63 -30.87
C GLN A 738 -40.07 18.96 -30.50
N LEU A 739 -39.32 20.02 -30.18
CA LEU A 739 -39.90 21.36 -29.94
C LEU A 739 -40.38 22.02 -31.25
N GLN A 740 -39.71 21.78 -32.38
CA GLN A 740 -40.18 22.23 -33.70
C GLN A 740 -41.44 21.46 -34.16
N GLU A 741 -41.56 20.16 -33.86
CA GLU A 741 -42.80 19.41 -34.12
C GLU A 741 -43.96 19.89 -33.25
N LEU A 742 -43.70 20.27 -31.99
CA LEU A 742 -44.73 20.83 -31.11
C LEU A 742 -45.15 22.26 -31.52
N SER A 743 -44.21 23.11 -31.93
CA SER A 743 -44.56 24.47 -32.39
C SER A 743 -45.29 24.45 -33.74
N SER A 744 -44.89 23.59 -34.68
CA SER A 744 -45.59 23.41 -35.96
C SER A 744 -46.98 22.77 -35.81
N LYS A 745 -47.17 21.83 -34.87
CA LYS A 745 -48.51 21.31 -34.51
C LYS A 745 -49.39 22.38 -33.85
N ARG A 746 -48.83 23.28 -33.03
CA ARG A 746 -49.57 24.41 -32.45
C ARG A 746 -50.02 25.41 -33.52
N ARG A 747 -49.11 25.79 -34.43
CA ARG A 747 -49.40 26.72 -35.54
C ARG A 747 -50.40 26.17 -36.56
N ARG A 748 -50.49 24.84 -36.74
CA ARG A 748 -51.57 24.21 -37.53
C ARG A 748 -52.95 24.31 -36.87
N ARG A 749 -53.05 24.23 -35.53
CA ARG A 749 -54.34 24.34 -34.81
C ARG A 749 -54.92 25.76 -34.78
N GLU A 750 -54.07 26.79 -34.80
CA GLU A 750 -54.51 28.18 -34.84
C GLU A 750 -55.09 28.57 -36.22
N ASN A 751 -54.60 28.00 -37.32
CA ASN A 751 -55.15 28.27 -38.66
C ASN A 751 -56.54 27.64 -38.90
N ASP A 752 -56.81 26.44 -38.36
CA ASP A 752 -58.14 25.80 -38.50
C ASP A 752 -59.24 26.49 -37.68
N SER A 753 -58.88 27.20 -36.60
CA SER A 753 -59.85 27.89 -35.73
C SER A 753 -60.32 29.25 -36.28
N GLY A 754 -59.69 29.77 -37.33
CA GLY A 754 -60.05 31.07 -37.95
C GLY A 754 -61.25 31.04 -38.91
N ALA A 755 -61.69 29.86 -39.38
CA ALA A 755 -62.68 29.75 -40.46
C ALA A 755 -64.16 29.69 -40.00
N TYR A 756 -64.43 29.50 -38.70
CA TYR A 756 -65.77 29.16 -38.19
C TYR A 756 -66.37 30.17 -37.19
N ARG A 757 -66.37 31.46 -37.53
CA ARG A 757 -67.16 32.49 -36.79
C ARG A 757 -67.70 33.64 -37.66
N ARG A 758 -68.38 33.33 -38.76
CA ARG A 758 -69.39 34.22 -39.37
C ARG A 758 -70.80 33.82 -38.92
N LYS A 759 -71.35 34.53 -37.93
CA LYS A 759 -72.77 34.74 -37.63
C LYS A 759 -72.82 36.07 -36.85
N ALA A 760 -73.40 37.13 -37.39
CA ALA A 760 -74.83 37.42 -37.31
C ALA A 760 -75.31 37.57 -35.85
N TYR A 761 -75.53 38.81 -35.41
CA TYR A 761 -76.86 39.33 -35.08
C TYR A 761 -76.84 40.86 -34.97
N LEU A 762 -77.90 41.51 -35.45
CA LEU A 762 -78.12 42.96 -35.48
C LEU A 762 -79.19 43.35 -34.46
N GLY A 763 -79.05 44.55 -33.87
CA GLY A 763 -80.10 45.31 -33.18
C GLY A 763 -80.20 45.12 -31.65
N ASN A 764 -80.68 46.11 -30.88
CA ASN A 764 -80.88 47.53 -31.19
C ASN A 764 -81.14 48.36 -29.90
N SER A 765 -81.17 49.70 -30.01
CA SER A 765 -81.56 50.69 -28.97
C SER A 765 -80.61 50.86 -27.76
N VAL A 766 -80.42 52.07 -27.21
CA VAL A 766 -81.00 53.41 -27.50
C VAL A 766 -79.89 54.39 -27.86
#